data_AF-H8K646-F1
#
_entry.id   AF-H8K646-F1
#
_cell.length_a   1.000
_cell.length_b   1.000
_cell.length_c   1.000
_cell.angle_alpha   90.00
_cell.angle_beta   90.00
_cell.angle_gamma   90.00
#
_symmetry.space_group_name_H-M   'P 1'
#
loop_
_entity.id
_entity.type
_entity.pdbx_description
1 polymer ?
#
loop_
_entity_poly.entity_id
_entity_poly.type
_entity_poly.pdbx_seq_one_letter_code
_entity_poly.pdbx_strand_id
1 'polypeptide(L)'
;MSKRKSTDDSNNNIKQQKLDLERLSLQHMLLVAIAVKLWKNEDIQQKIGIIAASSQWIDSNKWQKIENKVADKAASLPLPNPIKEKVQAYVGLIGREVSDFIKYNAQYTFFSLSETVNYINNIYWEKSGLINYKKTAQALLSRNALNNYDKYRLACTYCLEDEIVIIVQQVSTSDIYWQDCLRSNNILVNFWSSALAGNIQDSNFYTRLIRHNHVNQVDRSLYEYMLLEVISINNAVAVEYIWNKLSDMEKLENIVKATEIALPYKNSKIITFLLSQMEEKQQAYILQNHASAILNIIIMDWPWRDYFWPAIHNILDMIHSKDYFNTLKVIADKIGKNSEGNYRQGEYKEIFRQLWQDAPQHLKKYMFEIQYHKPRYEDVLLAMTYRKNIDLLQLILSEPSISLEQKREIIFSSYGLEKCAGFLMHSRWGLLEIFMKYALTSPEDVESFKEILIKKKGGDLSSYFVKREEWDKLDEFLNWSLKLEEEANKFKLQELVCSYAFIELLEHSVTGDKADFTKVDHFLQQCFKSTNELYQYKTAMFQIDFLKSQFVKLACQLLQESKFELAEQALNWGFLNNQDAINNFKAILLSKKYAVYNTELIAHLICRNDQLQSLKKLTHWCIQSENEINDFKKEILHSKEEMLGICGRLLYRNEFKLADNFVNWCCSASQELVNKFKNQFMLYNNISDIFDELDLENNNPAEVIKWFNPSLETIEKFKEKFKNEWWFENVLNQLDAFIQRQKDKKNIEEEQLIIVSNVQNHLEQGAISNDYAVVYADNSTLELGHANNLSYDFMSTDL
;
A
#
# COMPACT_ATOMS: atom_id res chain seq x y z
N MET A 1 66.97 7.71 12.22
CA MET A 1 67.23 9.15 12.49
C MET A 1 67.66 9.83 11.20
N SER A 2 66.71 10.39 10.44
CA SER A 2 66.93 11.36 9.36
C SER A 2 65.59 11.64 8.66
N LYS A 3 65.26 12.94 8.54
CA LYS A 3 64.41 13.61 7.54
C LYS A 3 62.96 13.12 7.32
N ARG A 4 62.00 13.95 7.75
CA ARG A 4 60.77 14.25 7.01
C ARG A 4 60.69 15.76 6.79
N LYS A 5 60.91 16.18 5.54
CA LYS A 5 60.49 17.49 5.03
C LYS A 5 58.99 17.39 4.76
N SER A 6 58.20 18.26 5.38
CA SER A 6 56.78 18.46 5.07
C SER A 6 56.65 19.09 3.68
N THR A 7 55.79 18.48 2.90
CA THR A 7 55.22 19.00 1.66
C THR A 7 54.10 19.98 2.02
N ASP A 8 54.39 21.28 2.01
CA ASP A 8 53.42 22.36 2.29
C ASP A 8 52.94 23.12 1.03
N ASP A 9 53.34 22.74 -0.18
CA ASP A 9 53.15 23.59 -1.37
C ASP A 9 52.23 23.02 -2.47
N SER A 10 51.02 22.55 -2.16
CA SER A 10 50.07 22.21 -3.26
C SER A 10 48.56 22.44 -3.06
N ASN A 11 48.10 23.13 -2.00
CA ASN A 11 46.64 23.26 -1.75
C ASN A 11 46.06 24.69 -1.73
N ASN A 12 46.75 25.71 -2.23
CA ASN A 12 46.29 27.11 -2.14
C ASN A 12 46.00 27.77 -3.49
N ASN A 13 45.09 27.20 -4.30
CA ASN A 13 44.53 27.92 -5.45
C ASN A 13 43.09 27.49 -5.76
N ILE A 14 42.15 27.83 -4.88
CA ILE A 14 40.72 27.88 -5.23
C ILE A 14 40.28 29.33 -5.06
N LYS A 15 40.14 30.06 -6.16
CA LYS A 15 39.48 31.38 -6.16
C LYS A 15 37.98 31.16 -5.95
N GLN A 16 37.52 31.16 -4.70
CA GLN A 16 36.11 31.09 -4.34
C GLN A 16 35.49 32.49 -4.50
N GLN A 17 34.57 32.64 -5.46
CA GLN A 17 33.73 33.82 -5.58
C GLN A 17 32.58 33.72 -4.57
N LYS A 18 32.40 34.78 -3.77
CA LYS A 18 31.21 35.01 -2.95
C LYS A 18 29.95 34.84 -3.82
N LEU A 19 28.92 34.15 -3.31
CA LEU A 19 27.61 34.02 -3.96
C LEU A 19 27.06 35.41 -4.30
N ASP A 20 27.16 35.83 -5.56
CA ASP A 20 26.71 37.13 -6.06
C ASP A 20 25.22 37.04 -6.43
N LEU A 21 24.35 37.30 -5.45
CA LEU A 21 22.91 37.05 -5.50
C LEU A 21 22.08 38.13 -6.22
N GLU A 22 22.68 39.13 -6.88
CA GLU A 22 21.97 40.39 -7.19
C GLU A 22 21.57 40.67 -8.66
N ARG A 23 21.84 39.79 -9.64
CA ARG A 23 21.56 40.12 -11.06
C ARG A 23 20.44 39.29 -11.70
N LEU A 24 19.21 39.79 -11.60
CA LEU A 24 18.09 39.33 -12.43
C LEU A 24 18.18 39.81 -13.87
N SER A 25 17.86 38.93 -14.83
CA SER A 25 17.72 39.33 -16.24
C SER A 25 16.44 40.14 -16.47
N LEU A 26 16.49 41.06 -17.44
CA LEU A 26 15.29 41.81 -17.88
C LEU A 26 14.19 40.87 -18.37
N GLN A 27 14.57 39.75 -19.00
CA GLN A 27 13.63 38.73 -19.45
C GLN A 27 12.86 38.13 -18.27
N HIS A 28 13.55 37.72 -17.20
CA HIS A 28 12.91 37.20 -16.00
C HIS A 28 11.93 38.22 -15.40
N MET A 29 12.36 39.46 -15.21
CA MET A 29 11.51 40.51 -14.64
C MET A 29 10.23 40.73 -15.46
N LEU A 30 10.34 40.69 -16.79
CA LEU A 30 9.20 40.84 -17.69
C LEU A 30 8.23 39.65 -17.60
N LEU A 31 8.74 38.41 -17.58
CA LEU A 31 7.92 37.20 -17.48
C LEU A 31 7.15 37.15 -16.14
N VAL A 32 7.83 37.50 -15.04
CA VAL A 32 7.20 37.68 -13.72
C VAL A 32 6.09 38.72 -13.80
N ALA A 33 6.36 39.90 -14.36
CA ALA A 33 5.37 40.97 -14.43
C ALA A 33 4.11 40.57 -15.20
N ILE A 34 4.27 39.83 -16.31
CA ILE A 34 3.13 39.29 -17.07
C ILE A 34 2.35 38.28 -16.23
N ALA A 35 3.02 37.29 -15.62
CA ALA A 35 2.35 36.27 -14.82
C ALA A 35 1.60 36.86 -13.62
N VAL A 36 2.22 37.80 -12.89
CA VAL A 36 1.59 38.53 -11.78
C VAL A 36 0.34 39.28 -12.27
N LYS A 37 0.42 39.96 -13.43
CA LYS A 37 -0.73 40.67 -14.00
C LYS A 37 -1.88 39.72 -14.36
N LEU A 38 -1.58 38.53 -14.85
CA LEU A 38 -2.59 37.51 -15.14
C LEU A 38 -3.28 37.00 -13.87
N TRP A 39 -2.52 36.79 -12.79
CA TRP A 39 -3.09 36.41 -11.49
C TRP A 39 -3.95 37.50 -10.87
N LYS A 40 -3.63 38.78 -11.10
CA LYS A 40 -4.43 39.94 -10.66
C LYS A 40 -5.71 40.18 -11.47
N ASN A 41 -6.00 39.37 -12.49
CA ASN A 41 -7.21 39.53 -13.28
C ASN A 41 -8.47 39.28 -12.42
N GLU A 42 -9.48 40.14 -12.55
CA GLU A 42 -10.65 40.16 -11.66
C GLU A 42 -11.39 38.81 -11.63
N ASP A 43 -11.52 38.15 -12.79
CA ASP A 43 -12.19 36.86 -12.91
C ASP A 43 -11.39 35.68 -12.32
N ILE A 44 -10.10 35.87 -12.07
CA ILE A 44 -9.24 34.93 -11.32
C ILE A 44 -9.38 35.19 -9.83
N GLN A 45 -9.32 36.46 -9.43
CA GLN A 45 -9.50 36.90 -8.05
C GLN A 45 -10.85 36.45 -7.46
N GLN A 46 -11.94 36.62 -8.22
CA GLN A 46 -13.27 36.13 -7.83
C GLN A 46 -13.30 34.61 -7.61
N LYS A 47 -12.60 33.83 -8.44
CA LYS A 47 -12.52 32.37 -8.27
C LYS A 47 -11.73 31.96 -7.03
N ILE A 48 -10.64 32.66 -6.72
CA ILE A 48 -9.89 32.45 -5.48
C ILE A 48 -10.81 32.75 -4.28
N GLY A 49 -11.58 33.84 -4.34
CA GLY A 49 -12.61 34.19 -3.34
C GLY A 49 -13.64 33.10 -3.11
N ILE A 50 -14.22 32.54 -4.18
CA ILE A 50 -15.21 31.45 -4.09
C ILE A 50 -14.62 30.22 -3.41
N ILE A 51 -13.38 29.83 -3.77
CA ILE A 51 -12.74 28.67 -3.16
C ILE A 51 -12.53 28.89 -1.66
N ALA A 52 -12.09 30.09 -1.28
CA ALA A 52 -11.86 30.44 0.12
C ALA A 52 -13.13 30.57 0.95
N ALA A 53 -14.25 30.95 0.35
CA ALA A 53 -15.56 30.93 1.01
C ALA A 53 -16.11 29.50 1.19
N SER A 54 -15.72 28.55 0.33
CA SER A 54 -16.28 27.21 0.29
C SER A 54 -15.56 26.15 1.15
N SER A 55 -14.42 26.49 1.75
CA SER A 55 -13.54 25.53 2.42
C SER A 55 -12.67 26.19 3.49
N GLN A 56 -12.34 25.46 4.54
CA GLN A 56 -11.36 25.88 5.55
C GLN A 56 -9.91 25.76 5.06
N TRP A 57 -9.67 25.03 3.96
CA TRP A 57 -8.35 24.83 3.35
C TRP A 57 -8.39 24.98 1.83
N ILE A 58 -7.25 25.33 1.22
CA ILE A 58 -7.09 25.36 -0.23
C ILE A 58 -7.02 23.93 -0.76
N ASP A 59 -8.09 23.48 -1.41
CA ASP A 59 -8.15 22.20 -2.13
C ASP A 59 -7.24 22.25 -3.38
N SER A 60 -6.28 21.33 -3.45
CA SER A 60 -5.30 21.20 -4.53
C SER A 60 -5.93 21.09 -5.92
N ASN A 61 -7.02 20.33 -6.05
CA ASN A 61 -7.71 20.13 -7.32
C ASN A 61 -8.46 21.39 -7.76
N LYS A 62 -9.07 22.11 -6.80
CA LYS A 62 -9.73 23.39 -7.07
C LYS A 62 -8.69 24.47 -7.43
N TRP A 63 -7.54 24.49 -6.76
CA TRP A 63 -6.44 25.40 -7.08
C TRP A 63 -5.89 25.16 -8.47
N GLN A 64 -5.66 23.89 -8.85
CA GLN A 64 -5.18 23.51 -10.18
C GLN A 64 -6.13 24.00 -11.30
N LYS A 65 -7.45 24.00 -11.07
CA LYS A 65 -8.42 24.58 -12.03
C LYS A 65 -8.23 26.08 -12.22
N ILE A 66 -7.81 26.82 -11.20
CA ILE A 66 -7.44 28.23 -11.34
C ILE A 66 -6.15 28.36 -12.13
N GLU A 67 -5.10 27.62 -11.75
CA GLU A 67 -3.80 27.65 -12.44
C GLU A 67 -3.96 27.38 -13.94
N ASN A 68 -4.76 26.37 -14.31
CA ASN A 68 -5.07 26.07 -15.71
C ASN A 68 -5.77 27.24 -16.41
N LYS A 69 -6.75 27.89 -15.76
CA LYS A 69 -7.43 29.06 -16.34
C LYS A 69 -6.47 30.24 -16.55
N VAL A 70 -5.53 30.46 -15.64
CA VAL A 70 -4.50 31.50 -15.81
C VAL A 70 -3.53 31.12 -16.93
N ALA A 71 -3.19 29.84 -17.06
CA ALA A 71 -2.34 29.32 -18.13
C ALA A 71 -3.01 29.41 -19.51
N ASP A 72 -4.32 29.21 -19.60
CA ASP A 72 -5.12 29.41 -20.81
C ASP A 72 -5.11 30.89 -21.23
N LYS A 73 -5.25 31.80 -20.26
CA LYS A 73 -5.10 33.24 -20.52
C LYS A 73 -3.68 33.58 -21.00
N ALA A 74 -2.65 32.99 -20.41
CA ALA A 74 -1.27 33.15 -20.89
C ALA A 74 -1.09 32.66 -22.34
N ALA A 75 -1.71 31.53 -22.71
CA ALA A 75 -1.71 31.01 -24.08
C ALA A 75 -2.40 31.97 -25.07
N SER A 76 -3.45 32.65 -24.63
CA SER A 76 -4.22 33.59 -25.46
C SER A 76 -3.53 34.93 -25.72
N LEU A 77 -2.42 35.24 -25.02
CA LEU A 77 -1.71 36.51 -25.21
C LEU A 77 -1.19 36.67 -26.65
N PRO A 78 -1.16 37.88 -27.21
CA PRO A 78 -0.62 38.15 -28.55
C PRO A 78 0.92 38.21 -28.53
N LEU A 79 1.55 37.13 -28.07
CA LEU A 79 3.01 36.98 -27.96
C LEU A 79 3.51 35.83 -28.86
N PRO A 80 4.77 35.80 -29.28
CA PRO A 80 5.36 34.64 -29.93
C PRO A 80 5.29 33.38 -29.07
N ASN A 81 5.08 32.20 -29.67
CA ASN A 81 4.93 30.92 -28.96
C ASN A 81 6.04 30.62 -27.92
N PRO A 82 7.34 30.83 -28.21
CA PRO A 82 8.40 30.59 -27.23
C PRO A 82 8.28 31.47 -25.97
N ILE A 83 7.72 32.67 -26.10
CA ILE A 83 7.48 33.58 -24.97
C ILE A 83 6.23 33.13 -24.21
N LYS A 84 5.16 32.71 -24.90
CA LYS A 84 3.95 32.19 -24.27
C LYS A 84 4.27 30.99 -23.37
N GLU A 85 5.06 30.04 -23.89
CA GLU A 85 5.50 28.87 -23.15
C GLU A 85 6.25 29.29 -21.87
N LYS A 86 7.17 30.24 -21.95
CA LYS A 86 7.88 30.78 -20.78
C LYS A 86 6.95 31.52 -19.80
N VAL A 87 5.96 32.27 -20.27
CA VAL A 87 4.99 32.93 -19.38
C VAL A 87 4.15 31.89 -18.63
N GLN A 88 3.76 30.81 -19.29
CA GLN A 88 3.00 29.72 -18.67
C GLN A 88 3.76 29.04 -17.51
N ALA A 89 5.10 29.01 -17.54
CA ALA A 89 5.93 28.56 -16.40
C ALA A 89 5.67 29.42 -15.20
N TYR A 90 5.84 30.71 -15.41
CA TYR A 90 5.79 31.68 -14.34
C TYR A 90 4.38 31.77 -13.76
N VAL A 91 3.33 31.45 -14.54
CA VAL A 91 1.96 31.34 -14.01
C VAL A 91 1.87 30.31 -12.89
N GLY A 92 2.37 29.09 -13.08
CA GLY A 92 2.29 28.04 -12.06
C GLY A 92 3.11 28.36 -10.81
N LEU A 93 4.18 29.15 -10.97
CA LEU A 93 5.09 29.56 -9.92
C LEU A 93 4.52 30.70 -9.07
N ILE A 94 4.02 31.75 -9.72
CA ILE A 94 3.32 32.86 -9.05
C ILE A 94 2.08 32.34 -8.33
N GLY A 95 1.36 31.37 -8.91
CA GLY A 95 0.23 30.71 -8.26
C GLY A 95 0.60 30.06 -6.93
N ARG A 96 1.74 29.35 -6.88
CA ARG A 96 2.23 28.75 -5.64
C ARG A 96 2.50 29.81 -4.57
N GLU A 97 3.24 30.86 -4.90
CA GLU A 97 3.57 31.93 -3.95
C GLU A 97 2.29 32.61 -3.40
N VAL A 98 1.25 32.79 -4.23
CA VAL A 98 -0.07 33.28 -3.76
C VAL A 98 -0.74 32.28 -2.82
N SER A 99 -0.79 30.99 -3.19
CA SER A 99 -1.37 29.94 -2.34
C SER A 99 -0.68 29.87 -0.98
N ASP A 100 0.65 29.91 -0.97
CA ASP A 100 1.45 29.78 0.24
C ASP A 100 1.29 31.02 1.13
N PHE A 101 1.23 32.22 0.53
CA PHE A 101 0.85 33.44 1.24
C PHE A 101 -0.52 33.32 1.91
N ILE A 102 -1.53 32.80 1.21
CA ILE A 102 -2.88 32.63 1.77
C ILE A 102 -2.86 31.64 2.94
N LYS A 103 -2.24 30.46 2.77
CA LYS A 103 -2.19 29.43 3.82
C LYS A 103 -1.47 29.94 5.06
N TYR A 104 -0.32 30.59 4.88
CA TYR A 104 0.46 31.12 5.99
C TYR A 104 -0.34 32.16 6.77
N ASN A 105 -0.90 33.15 6.07
CA ASN A 105 -1.63 34.23 6.73
C ASN A 105 -2.95 33.75 7.35
N ALA A 106 -3.65 32.80 6.73
CA ALA A 106 -4.86 32.21 7.33
C ALA A 106 -4.57 31.40 8.61
N GLN A 107 -3.36 30.85 8.74
CA GLN A 107 -2.96 30.08 9.91
C GLN A 107 -2.43 30.96 11.05
N TYR A 108 -1.60 31.96 10.71
CA TYR A 108 -0.82 32.68 11.71
C TYR A 108 -1.32 34.11 11.95
N THR A 109 -1.99 34.73 11.00
CA THR A 109 -2.32 36.16 11.03
C THR A 109 -3.81 36.42 11.14
N PHE A 110 -4.60 35.89 10.21
CA PHE A 110 -6.06 35.98 10.16
C PHE A 110 -6.69 34.73 10.77
N PHE A 111 -7.98 34.78 11.13
CA PHE A 111 -8.68 33.61 11.66
C PHE A 111 -9.30 32.74 10.55
N SER A 112 -9.46 33.26 9.32
CA SER A 112 -10.04 32.50 8.21
C SER A 112 -9.33 32.68 6.86
N LEU A 113 -9.48 31.66 6.01
CA LEU A 113 -9.05 31.70 4.61
C LEU A 113 -9.76 32.82 3.83
N SER A 114 -11.05 33.01 4.12
CA SER A 114 -11.91 33.99 3.44
C SER A 114 -11.45 35.44 3.66
N GLU A 115 -11.02 35.78 4.88
CA GLU A 115 -10.48 37.11 5.20
C GLU A 115 -9.15 37.33 4.48
N THR A 116 -8.27 36.34 4.49
CA THR A 116 -6.95 36.43 3.86
C THR A 116 -7.05 36.72 2.37
N VAL A 117 -8.02 36.10 1.69
CA VAL A 117 -8.20 36.28 0.24
C VAL A 117 -8.64 37.70 -0.13
N ASN A 118 -9.31 38.44 0.76
CA ASN A 118 -9.67 39.84 0.48
C ASN A 118 -8.45 40.76 0.30
N TYR A 119 -7.26 40.31 0.74
CA TYR A 119 -6.04 41.10 0.77
C TYR A 119 -5.03 40.73 -0.32
N ILE A 120 -5.27 39.71 -1.13
CA ILE A 120 -4.30 39.25 -2.15
C ILE A 120 -4.05 40.29 -3.25
N ASN A 121 -5.01 41.19 -3.50
CA ASN A 121 -4.81 42.32 -4.42
C ASN A 121 -3.81 43.37 -3.90
N ASN A 122 -3.43 43.29 -2.62
CA ASN A 122 -2.51 44.22 -1.97
C ASN A 122 -1.11 43.65 -1.78
N ILE A 123 -0.87 42.47 -2.33
CA ILE A 123 0.45 41.85 -2.36
C ILE A 123 1.43 42.76 -3.09
N TYR A 124 2.53 43.06 -2.42
CA TYR A 124 3.71 43.69 -2.99
C TYR A 124 4.63 42.62 -3.56
N TRP A 125 4.79 42.66 -4.88
CA TRP A 125 5.64 41.73 -5.63
C TRP A 125 7.04 42.30 -5.80
N GLU A 126 8.04 41.46 -5.57
CA GLU A 126 9.42 41.75 -5.93
C GLU A 126 9.67 41.43 -7.40
N LYS A 127 10.76 41.96 -7.95
CA LYS A 127 11.16 41.72 -9.34
C LYS A 127 11.47 40.25 -9.63
N SER A 128 11.76 39.47 -8.59
CA SER A 128 11.98 38.02 -8.60
C SER A 128 10.69 37.20 -8.68
N GLY A 129 9.52 37.83 -8.55
CA GLY A 129 8.25 37.14 -8.47
C GLY A 129 7.92 36.56 -7.09
N LEU A 130 8.70 36.91 -6.07
CA LEU A 130 8.40 36.60 -4.67
C LEU A 130 7.55 37.71 -4.04
N ILE A 131 6.80 37.35 -3.00
CA ILE A 131 6.04 38.32 -2.20
C ILE A 131 6.98 38.97 -1.18
N ASN A 132 6.99 40.30 -1.16
CA ASN A 132 7.58 41.07 -0.08
C ASN A 132 6.58 41.13 1.08
N TYR A 133 6.70 40.18 1.99
CA TYR A 133 5.79 40.01 3.12
C TYR A 133 5.75 41.24 4.04
N LYS A 134 6.91 41.84 4.33
CA LYS A 134 7.01 43.04 5.18
C LYS A 134 6.28 44.24 4.57
N LYS A 135 6.55 44.57 3.29
CA LYS A 135 5.86 45.68 2.58
C LYS A 135 4.38 45.40 2.39
N THR A 136 4.01 44.16 2.13
CA THR A 136 2.60 43.74 2.05
C THR A 136 1.89 44.01 3.37
N ALA A 137 2.46 43.58 4.50
CA ALA A 137 1.91 43.83 5.82
C ALA A 137 1.77 45.33 6.13
N GLN A 138 2.81 46.13 5.87
CA GLN A 138 2.76 47.59 6.04
C GLN A 138 1.62 48.22 5.24
N ALA A 139 1.47 47.83 3.96
CA ALA A 139 0.41 48.36 3.11
C ALA A 139 -1.01 47.94 3.56
N LEU A 140 -1.14 46.78 4.20
CA LEU A 140 -2.39 46.34 4.80
C LEU A 140 -2.71 47.11 6.08
N LEU A 141 -1.71 47.40 6.92
CA LEU A 141 -1.89 48.21 8.14
C LEU A 141 -2.34 49.64 7.84
N SER A 142 -1.83 50.24 6.77
CA SER A 142 -2.23 51.60 6.34
C SER A 142 -3.70 51.68 5.86
N ARG A 143 -4.40 50.55 5.73
CA ARG A 143 -5.81 50.52 5.31
C ARG A 143 -6.73 50.43 6.52
N ASN A 144 -7.85 51.13 6.46
CA ASN A 144 -8.90 51.06 7.50
C ASN A 144 -9.81 49.80 7.39
N ALA A 145 -9.34 48.75 6.71
CA ALA A 145 -10.12 47.52 6.51
C ALA A 145 -10.01 46.54 7.68
N LEU A 146 -8.93 46.62 8.47
CA LEU A 146 -8.66 45.75 9.61
C LEU A 146 -9.07 46.42 10.92
N ASN A 147 -9.64 45.64 11.86
CA ASN A 147 -9.83 46.11 13.23
C ASN A 147 -8.47 46.21 13.95
N ASN A 148 -8.44 46.90 15.10
CA ASN A 148 -7.19 47.16 15.82
C ASN A 148 -6.48 45.88 16.30
N TYR A 149 -7.23 44.82 16.63
CA TYR A 149 -6.67 43.54 17.05
C TYR A 149 -5.98 42.80 15.89
N ASP A 150 -6.61 42.76 14.71
CA ASP A 150 -6.02 42.15 13.52
C ASP A 150 -4.82 42.95 13.01
N LYS A 151 -4.89 44.29 13.09
CA LYS A 151 -3.73 45.16 12.85
C LYS A 151 -2.59 44.81 13.79
N TYR A 152 -2.86 44.65 15.08
CA TYR A 152 -1.85 44.29 16.07
C TYR A 152 -1.23 42.92 15.76
N ARG A 153 -2.05 41.90 15.52
CA ARG A 153 -1.57 40.54 15.18
C ARG A 153 -0.72 40.51 13.91
N LEU A 154 -1.13 41.24 12.87
CA LEU A 154 -0.38 41.40 11.63
C LEU A 154 0.97 42.08 11.88
N ALA A 155 0.98 43.19 12.63
CA ALA A 155 2.19 43.92 12.97
C ALA A 155 3.17 43.04 13.76
N CYS A 156 2.70 42.31 14.77
CA CYS A 156 3.49 41.35 15.55
C CYS A 156 4.06 40.23 14.67
N THR A 157 3.24 39.61 13.81
CA THR A 157 3.64 38.48 12.97
C THR A 157 4.76 38.85 11.99
N TYR A 158 4.78 40.09 11.52
CA TYR A 158 5.82 40.59 10.60
C TYR A 158 6.86 41.49 11.27
N CYS A 159 6.92 41.47 12.61
CA CYS A 159 7.88 42.22 13.43
C CYS A 159 7.99 43.71 13.07
N LEU A 160 6.84 44.36 12.86
CA LEU A 160 6.75 45.79 12.56
C LEU A 160 6.77 46.62 13.86
N GLU A 161 7.93 46.63 14.53
CA GLU A 161 8.14 47.20 15.88
C GLU A 161 7.50 48.59 16.07
N ASP A 162 7.74 49.54 15.15
CA ASP A 162 7.18 50.89 15.23
C ASP A 162 5.64 50.90 15.19
N GLU A 163 5.04 50.08 14.32
CA GLU A 163 3.59 49.97 14.18
C GLU A 163 2.97 49.27 15.39
N ILE A 164 3.65 48.27 15.97
CA ILE A 164 3.20 47.57 17.17
C ILE A 164 3.01 48.56 18.33
N VAL A 165 4.00 49.45 18.54
CA VAL A 165 3.95 50.46 19.61
C VAL A 165 2.80 51.45 19.41
N ILE A 166 2.48 51.80 18.16
CA ILE A 166 1.37 52.71 17.84
C ILE A 166 0.03 52.01 18.02
N ILE A 167 -0.11 50.79 17.48
CA ILE A 167 -1.38 50.06 17.45
C ILE A 167 -1.79 49.60 18.84
N VAL A 168 -0.85 49.19 19.71
CA VAL A 168 -1.18 48.69 21.05
C VAL A 168 -1.88 49.75 21.91
N GLN A 169 -1.60 51.04 21.70
CA GLN A 169 -2.29 52.14 22.40
C GLN A 169 -3.77 52.24 22.02
N GLN A 170 -4.14 51.68 20.86
CA GLN A 170 -5.51 51.65 20.33
C GLN A 170 -6.23 50.34 20.68
N VAL A 171 -5.56 49.43 21.38
CA VAL A 171 -6.06 48.13 21.83
C VAL A 171 -6.30 48.21 23.35
N SER A 172 -7.46 47.75 23.82
CA SER A 172 -7.74 47.72 25.26
C SER A 172 -6.98 46.57 25.93
N THR A 173 -5.99 46.88 26.76
CA THR A 173 -5.19 45.88 27.48
C THR A 173 -5.95 45.19 28.63
N SER A 174 -7.14 45.69 28.98
CA SER A 174 -8.07 45.09 29.95
C SER A 174 -9.08 44.11 29.32
N ASP A 175 -9.08 43.98 27.99
CA ASP A 175 -10.05 43.16 27.25
C ASP A 175 -9.65 41.67 27.21
N ILE A 176 -10.64 40.80 27.06
CA ILE A 176 -10.46 39.34 26.85
C ILE A 176 -9.53 39.09 25.67
N TYR A 177 -9.62 39.91 24.62
CA TYR A 177 -8.76 39.81 23.44
C TYR A 177 -7.26 40.07 23.75
N TRP A 178 -6.92 40.90 24.73
CA TRP A 178 -5.52 41.07 25.15
C TRP A 178 -5.00 39.82 25.88
N GLN A 179 -5.84 39.19 26.68
CA GLN A 179 -5.52 37.89 27.29
C GLN A 179 -5.34 36.80 26.22
N ASP A 180 -6.14 36.83 25.15
CA ASP A 180 -5.94 35.96 23.98
C ASP A 180 -4.60 36.23 23.28
N CYS A 181 -4.16 37.48 23.18
CA CYS A 181 -2.83 37.80 22.64
C CYS A 181 -1.70 37.23 23.51
N LEU A 182 -1.80 37.34 24.85
CA LEU A 182 -0.86 36.77 25.82
C LEU A 182 -0.88 35.23 25.84
N ARG A 183 -2.00 34.61 25.46
CA ARG A 183 -2.14 33.14 25.35
C ARG A 183 -2.03 32.63 23.93
N SER A 184 -1.74 33.53 22.97
CA SER A 184 -1.75 33.20 21.55
C SER A 184 -0.80 32.05 21.24
N ASN A 185 -1.25 31.16 20.36
CA ASN A 185 -0.42 30.12 19.76
C ASN A 185 0.54 30.69 18.69
N ASN A 186 0.31 31.92 18.23
CA ASN A 186 1.31 32.63 17.43
C ASN A 186 2.40 33.16 18.37
N ILE A 187 3.59 32.56 18.29
CA ILE A 187 4.74 32.86 19.13
C ILE A 187 5.15 34.34 19.07
N LEU A 188 5.02 35.01 17.91
CA LEU A 188 5.39 36.42 17.75
C LEU A 188 4.38 37.34 18.42
N VAL A 189 3.07 37.07 18.27
CA VAL A 189 2.02 37.82 18.98
C VAL A 189 2.22 37.67 20.49
N ASN A 190 2.51 36.47 20.95
CA ASN A 190 2.74 36.19 22.35
C ASN A 190 4.00 36.89 22.89
N PHE A 191 5.11 36.80 22.13
CA PHE A 191 6.37 37.48 22.42
C PHE A 191 6.17 38.99 22.61
N TRP A 192 5.58 39.67 21.63
CA TRP A 192 5.36 41.11 21.66
C TRP A 192 4.40 41.52 22.78
N SER A 193 3.32 40.77 22.98
CA SER A 193 2.35 41.07 24.05
C SER A 193 2.96 40.89 25.44
N SER A 194 3.77 39.85 25.63
CA SER A 194 4.50 39.60 26.88
C SER A 194 5.57 40.67 27.13
N ALA A 195 6.24 41.15 26.07
CA ALA A 195 7.18 42.27 26.13
C ALA A 195 6.52 43.55 26.60
N LEU A 196 5.38 43.90 26.02
CA LEU A 196 4.63 45.11 26.34
C LEU A 196 3.97 45.04 27.72
N ALA A 197 3.62 43.84 28.19
CA ALA A 197 3.09 43.63 29.55
C ALA A 197 4.17 43.76 30.66
N GLY A 198 5.45 43.93 30.30
CA GLY A 198 6.54 44.24 31.23
C GLY A 198 7.15 43.04 31.96
N ASN A 199 6.73 41.80 31.67
CA ASN A 199 7.16 40.59 32.40
C ASN A 199 7.44 39.41 31.47
N ILE A 200 8.32 39.56 30.46
CA ILE A 200 8.70 38.41 29.61
C ILE A 200 9.27 37.28 30.47
N GLN A 201 10.20 37.58 31.38
CA GLN A 201 10.91 36.56 32.15
C GLN A 201 9.99 35.80 33.13
N ASP A 202 8.95 36.47 33.65
CA ASP A 202 7.94 35.87 34.55
C ASP A 202 6.70 35.34 33.81
N SER A 203 6.68 35.43 32.47
CA SER A 203 5.54 34.99 31.68
C SER A 203 5.52 33.46 31.48
N ASN A 204 4.30 32.91 31.38
CA ASN A 204 4.08 31.55 30.87
C ASN A 204 4.69 31.34 29.47
N PHE A 205 4.97 32.40 28.72
CA PHE A 205 5.65 32.34 27.44
C PHE A 205 7.13 31.95 27.59
N TYR A 206 7.89 32.63 28.44
CA TYR A 206 9.32 32.34 28.64
C TYR A 206 9.54 30.93 29.23
N THR A 207 8.67 30.50 30.15
CA THR A 207 8.71 29.12 30.67
C THR A 207 8.45 28.08 29.57
N ARG A 208 7.51 28.34 28.65
CA ARG A 208 7.26 27.47 27.49
C ARG A 208 8.44 27.47 26.50
N LEU A 209 9.04 28.63 26.26
CA LEU A 209 10.19 28.82 25.38
C LEU A 209 11.40 27.99 25.86
N ILE A 210 11.68 28.02 27.17
CA ILE A 210 12.78 27.26 27.77
C ILE A 210 12.49 25.75 27.75
N ARG A 211 11.25 25.34 28.10
CA ARG A 211 10.87 23.91 28.14
C ARG A 211 10.96 23.23 26.78
N HIS A 212 10.54 23.90 25.71
CA HIS A 212 10.58 23.32 24.35
C HIS A 212 12.01 23.12 23.84
N ASN A 213 12.98 23.91 24.32
CA ASN A 213 14.33 23.86 23.80
C ASN A 213 15.24 22.82 24.49
N HIS A 214 14.83 22.17 25.58
CA HIS A 214 15.54 21.05 26.25
C HIS A 214 17.06 21.25 26.48
N VAL A 215 17.56 22.48 26.59
CA VAL A 215 18.98 22.77 26.83
C VAL A 215 19.18 23.21 28.28
N ASN A 216 20.21 22.67 28.94
CA ASN A 216 20.65 23.10 30.26
C ASN A 216 20.86 24.63 30.29
N GLN A 217 20.38 25.26 31.38
CA GLN A 217 20.36 26.70 31.64
C GLN A 217 21.76 27.33 31.66
N VAL A 218 22.33 27.68 30.50
CA VAL A 218 23.53 28.51 30.43
C VAL A 218 23.26 29.69 29.50
N ASP A 219 23.24 30.89 30.09
CA ASP A 219 23.44 32.25 29.54
C ASP A 219 22.98 32.61 28.11
N ARG A 220 21.98 31.94 27.53
CA ARG A 220 21.39 32.38 26.24
C ARG A 220 20.48 33.58 26.41
N SER A 221 20.57 34.54 25.49
CA SER A 221 19.62 35.66 25.45
C SER A 221 18.25 35.22 24.97
N LEU A 222 17.22 36.03 25.26
CA LEU A 222 15.87 35.82 24.76
C LEU A 222 15.81 35.74 23.23
N TYR A 223 16.63 36.54 22.53
CA TYR A 223 16.67 36.57 21.08
C TYR A 223 17.27 35.30 20.48
N GLU A 224 18.25 34.67 21.15
CA GLU A 224 18.77 33.36 20.72
C GLU A 224 17.71 32.26 20.77
N TYR A 225 16.90 32.22 21.84
CA TYR A 225 15.78 31.29 21.91
C TYR A 225 14.73 31.59 20.84
N MET A 226 14.40 32.88 20.66
CA MET A 226 13.45 33.29 19.64
C MET A 226 13.91 32.93 18.23
N LEU A 227 15.21 32.98 17.92
CA LEU A 227 15.73 32.62 16.60
C LEU A 227 15.31 31.20 16.20
N LEU A 228 15.42 30.25 17.13
CA LEU A 228 15.06 28.85 16.87
C LEU A 228 13.55 28.68 16.67
N GLU A 229 12.74 29.38 17.46
CA GLU A 229 11.28 29.34 17.34
C GLU A 229 10.77 30.01 16.04
N VAL A 230 11.36 31.14 15.62
CA VAL A 230 10.91 31.80 14.38
C VAL A 230 11.30 31.01 13.12
N ILE A 231 12.36 30.21 13.20
CA ILE A 231 12.70 29.20 12.19
C ILE A 231 11.65 28.09 12.17
N SER A 232 11.19 27.60 13.34
CA SER A 232 10.23 26.50 13.43
C SER A 232 8.84 26.85 12.88
N ILE A 233 8.40 28.11 13.05
CA ILE A 233 7.17 28.63 12.44
C ILE A 233 7.37 29.14 11.01
N ASN A 234 8.55 28.91 10.44
CA ASN A 234 8.87 29.16 9.03
C ASN A 234 8.69 30.62 8.56
N ASN A 235 9.02 31.59 9.40
CA ASN A 235 8.81 33.02 9.12
C ASN A 235 10.12 33.75 8.79
N ALA A 236 10.41 33.93 7.50
CA ALA A 236 11.63 34.60 7.04
C ALA A 236 11.79 36.04 7.54
N VAL A 237 10.70 36.83 7.59
CA VAL A 237 10.74 38.22 8.08
C VAL A 237 11.11 38.27 9.56
N ALA A 238 10.57 37.36 10.35
CA ALA A 238 10.88 37.27 11.77
C ALA A 238 12.32 36.75 12.01
N VAL A 239 12.80 35.80 11.20
CA VAL A 239 14.21 35.37 11.23
C VAL A 239 15.14 36.55 11.00
N GLU A 240 14.92 37.32 9.93
CA GLU A 240 15.73 38.52 9.63
C GLU A 240 15.68 39.55 10.76
N TYR A 241 14.49 39.80 11.33
CA TYR A 241 14.32 40.73 12.43
C TYR A 241 15.09 40.29 13.68
N ILE A 242 14.89 39.05 14.14
CA ILE A 242 15.55 38.50 15.32
C ILE A 242 17.05 38.43 15.11
N TRP A 243 17.51 38.02 13.91
CA TRP A 243 18.92 38.00 13.54
C TRP A 243 19.60 39.35 13.76
N ASN A 244 18.93 40.45 13.37
CA ASN A 244 19.47 41.80 13.53
C ASN A 244 19.50 42.28 14.99
N LYS A 245 18.76 41.64 15.90
CA LYS A 245 18.79 41.96 17.34
C LYS A 245 19.87 41.18 18.10
N LEU A 246 20.44 40.13 17.50
CA LEU A 246 21.57 39.39 18.06
C LEU A 246 22.85 40.22 18.01
N SER A 247 23.68 40.08 19.05
CA SER A 247 25.06 40.54 19.06
C SER A 247 25.93 39.74 18.09
N ASP A 248 27.10 40.27 17.74
CA ASP A 248 28.00 39.61 16.78
C ASP A 248 28.51 38.25 17.30
N MET A 249 28.71 38.12 18.61
CA MET A 249 29.06 36.84 19.25
C MET A 249 27.92 35.82 19.12
N GLU A 250 26.68 36.21 19.45
CA GLU A 250 25.52 35.32 19.33
C GLU A 250 25.27 34.89 17.89
N LYS A 251 25.46 35.78 16.91
CA LYS A 251 25.38 35.44 15.48
C LYS A 251 26.41 34.39 15.10
N LEU A 252 27.67 34.59 15.49
CA LEU A 252 28.77 33.67 15.18
C LEU A 252 28.53 32.28 15.78
N GLU A 253 28.03 32.20 17.01
CA GLU A 253 27.76 30.95 17.71
C GLU A 253 26.52 30.20 17.18
N ASN A 254 25.50 30.93 16.70
CA ASN A 254 24.23 30.32 16.30
C ASN A 254 24.08 30.10 14.79
N ILE A 255 24.86 30.75 13.91
CA ILE A 255 24.57 30.72 12.45
C ILE A 255 24.52 29.30 11.86
N VAL A 256 25.47 28.43 12.23
CA VAL A 256 25.54 27.04 11.76
C VAL A 256 24.33 26.26 12.29
N LYS A 257 24.11 26.29 13.61
CA LYS A 257 22.99 25.59 14.27
C LYS A 257 21.63 26.04 13.75
N ALA A 258 21.43 27.35 13.59
CA ALA A 258 20.21 27.92 13.04
C ALA A 258 19.93 27.41 11.62
N THR A 259 20.98 27.32 10.80
CA THR A 259 20.86 26.79 9.43
C THR A 259 20.50 25.32 9.42
N GLU A 260 21.15 24.50 10.26
CA GLU A 260 20.84 23.07 10.38
C GLU A 260 19.39 22.84 10.85
N ILE A 261 18.90 23.66 11.77
CA ILE A 261 17.50 23.63 12.22
C ILE A 261 16.55 24.09 11.11
N ALA A 262 16.96 25.01 10.24
CA ALA A 262 16.13 25.49 9.14
C ALA A 262 15.99 24.48 7.98
N LEU A 263 16.96 23.59 7.78
CA LEU A 263 16.98 22.65 6.63
C LEU A 263 15.72 21.76 6.54
N PRO A 264 15.22 21.13 7.63
CA PRO A 264 13.99 20.32 7.58
C PRO A 264 12.75 21.08 7.11
N TYR A 265 12.67 22.40 7.35
CA TYR A 265 11.52 23.24 6.98
C TYR A 265 11.52 23.65 5.51
N LYS A 266 12.65 23.46 4.80
CA LYS A 266 12.79 23.64 3.35
C LYS A 266 12.39 25.02 2.83
N ASN A 267 12.54 26.05 3.65
CA ASN A 267 12.26 27.42 3.22
C ASN A 267 13.53 28.06 2.65
N SER A 268 13.51 28.24 1.34
CA SER A 268 14.61 28.83 0.60
C SER A 268 14.99 30.20 1.15
N LYS A 269 14.04 31.10 1.44
CA LYS A 269 14.32 32.48 1.89
C LYS A 269 15.12 32.49 3.19
N ILE A 270 14.76 31.62 4.14
CA ILE A 270 15.48 31.48 5.41
C ILE A 270 16.89 30.91 5.16
N ILE A 271 16.99 29.83 4.39
CA ILE A 271 18.28 29.16 4.13
C ILE A 271 19.22 30.09 3.36
N THR A 272 18.76 30.75 2.31
CA THR A 272 19.57 31.67 1.51
C THR A 272 19.99 32.89 2.32
N PHE A 273 19.09 33.42 3.17
CA PHE A 273 19.44 34.47 4.12
C PHE A 273 20.56 34.01 5.05
N LEU A 274 20.40 32.91 5.78
CA LEU A 274 21.40 32.42 6.73
C LEU A 274 22.74 32.10 6.05
N LEU A 275 22.72 31.46 4.88
CA LEU A 275 23.93 31.21 4.09
C LEU A 275 24.63 32.53 3.71
N SER A 276 23.88 33.58 3.34
CA SER A 276 24.47 34.89 3.02
C SER A 276 25.15 35.59 4.20
N GLN A 277 24.79 35.23 5.43
CA GLN A 277 25.35 35.78 6.67
C GLN A 277 26.60 35.03 7.15
N MET A 278 26.90 33.86 6.57
CA MET A 278 28.03 33.03 6.98
C MET A 278 29.36 33.49 6.39
N GLU A 279 30.42 33.27 7.16
CA GLU A 279 31.79 33.31 6.63
C GLU A 279 32.07 32.10 5.73
N GLU A 280 33.07 32.21 4.85
CA GLU A 280 33.40 31.19 3.85
C GLU A 280 33.64 29.80 4.46
N LYS A 281 34.30 29.72 5.62
CA LYS A 281 34.56 28.45 6.32
C LYS A 281 33.28 27.79 6.82
N GLN A 282 32.33 28.59 7.31
CA GLN A 282 31.03 28.10 7.79
C GLN A 282 30.15 27.65 6.61
N GLN A 283 30.14 28.41 5.51
CA GLN A 283 29.47 28.00 4.27
C GLN A 283 30.03 26.69 3.75
N ALA A 284 31.36 26.55 3.68
CA ALA A 284 32.00 25.32 3.24
C ALA A 284 31.63 24.12 4.12
N TYR A 285 31.60 24.30 5.45
CA TYR A 285 31.15 23.26 6.39
C TYR A 285 29.71 22.83 6.12
N ILE A 286 28.79 23.80 6.02
CA ILE A 286 27.38 23.52 5.78
C ILE A 286 27.16 22.84 4.43
N LEU A 287 27.83 23.30 3.37
CA LEU A 287 27.74 22.68 2.05
C LEU A 287 28.30 21.25 2.05
N GLN A 288 29.43 20.99 2.72
CA GLN A 288 29.99 19.63 2.79
C GLN A 288 29.07 18.64 3.50
N ASN A 289 28.39 19.06 4.57
CA ASN A 289 27.57 18.17 5.39
C ASN A 289 26.11 18.10 4.93
N HIS A 290 25.61 19.14 4.25
CA HIS A 290 24.18 19.31 3.95
C HIS A 290 23.87 19.69 2.50
N ALA A 291 24.82 19.52 1.56
CA ALA A 291 24.65 19.91 0.15
C ALA A 291 23.39 19.34 -0.49
N SER A 292 23.04 18.06 -0.27
CA SER A 292 21.79 17.49 -0.83
C SER A 292 20.55 18.23 -0.33
N ALA A 293 20.46 18.54 0.96
CA ALA A 293 19.31 19.26 1.50
C ALA A 293 19.22 20.66 0.89
N ILE A 294 20.35 21.37 0.82
CA ILE A 294 20.43 22.72 0.27
C ILE A 294 20.09 22.75 -1.22
N LEU A 295 20.69 21.85 -2.02
CA LEU A 295 20.37 21.71 -3.44
C LEU A 295 18.90 21.41 -3.65
N ASN A 296 18.33 20.47 -2.89
CA ASN A 296 16.90 20.15 -2.99
C ASN A 296 16.01 21.35 -2.62
N ILE A 297 16.42 22.23 -1.70
CA ILE A 297 15.65 23.42 -1.35
C ILE A 297 15.73 24.46 -2.48
N ILE A 298 16.94 24.76 -2.93
CA ILE A 298 17.20 25.83 -3.90
C ILE A 298 16.69 25.46 -5.29
N ILE A 299 16.91 24.23 -5.74
CA ILE A 299 16.52 23.78 -7.08
C ILE A 299 15.00 23.63 -7.18
N MET A 300 14.33 23.31 -6.07
CA MET A 300 12.87 23.21 -6.03
C MET A 300 12.19 24.56 -5.85
N ASP A 301 12.94 25.61 -5.52
CA ASP A 301 12.44 26.98 -5.40
C ASP A 301 12.92 27.86 -6.56
N TRP A 302 12.00 28.11 -7.47
CA TRP A 302 12.29 28.59 -8.81
C TRP A 302 13.03 29.94 -8.91
N PRO A 303 12.76 30.97 -8.07
CA PRO A 303 13.47 32.24 -8.19
C PRO A 303 14.94 32.02 -7.84
N TRP A 304 15.21 31.21 -6.80
CA TRP A 304 16.55 30.93 -6.32
C TRP A 304 17.34 30.06 -7.27
N ARG A 305 16.71 29.18 -8.04
CA ARG A 305 17.41 28.39 -9.07
C ARG A 305 18.25 29.27 -9.99
N ASP A 306 17.67 30.32 -10.57
CA ASP A 306 18.37 31.16 -11.55
C ASP A 306 19.52 31.95 -10.88
N TYR A 307 19.38 32.34 -9.60
CA TYR A 307 20.44 33.01 -8.84
C TYR A 307 21.57 32.08 -8.41
N PHE A 308 21.23 30.84 -8.04
CA PHE A 308 22.17 29.88 -7.48
C PHE A 308 22.81 28.97 -8.53
N TRP A 309 22.31 28.96 -9.78
CA TRP A 309 22.90 28.16 -10.84
C TRP A 309 24.41 28.36 -10.99
N PRO A 310 24.95 29.60 -10.99
CA PRO A 310 26.40 29.82 -11.05
C PRO A 310 27.15 29.19 -9.88
N ALA A 311 26.52 29.09 -8.70
CA ALA A 311 27.10 28.47 -7.51
C ALA A 311 26.92 26.95 -7.47
N ILE A 312 26.00 26.37 -8.25
CA ILE A 312 25.78 24.92 -8.31
C ILE A 312 27.05 24.18 -8.74
N HIS A 313 27.84 24.72 -9.67
CA HIS A 313 29.11 24.09 -10.08
C HIS A 313 30.05 23.88 -8.89
N ASN A 314 30.20 24.90 -8.02
CA ASN A 314 31.01 24.77 -6.81
C ASN A 314 30.45 23.72 -5.84
N ILE A 315 29.11 23.62 -5.73
CA ILE A 315 28.47 22.62 -4.88
C ILE A 315 28.67 21.21 -5.46
N LEU A 316 28.57 21.04 -6.78
CA LEU A 316 28.77 19.76 -7.45
C LEU A 316 30.21 19.23 -7.27
N ASP A 317 31.21 20.11 -7.15
CA ASP A 317 32.58 19.69 -6.86
C ASP A 317 32.79 19.27 -5.39
N MET A 318 31.93 19.73 -4.47
CA MET A 318 32.07 19.49 -3.03
C MET A 318 31.12 18.42 -2.47
N ILE A 319 30.03 18.11 -3.20
CA ILE A 319 28.98 17.20 -2.73
C ILE A 319 29.43 15.75 -2.75
N HIS A 320 29.02 14.98 -1.73
CA HIS A 320 29.19 13.53 -1.74
C HIS A 320 28.33 12.87 -2.82
N SER A 321 28.85 11.84 -3.49
CA SER A 321 28.12 11.14 -4.56
C SER A 321 26.76 10.59 -4.13
N LYS A 322 26.63 10.17 -2.87
CA LYS A 322 25.35 9.74 -2.26
C LYS A 322 24.31 10.85 -2.26
N ASP A 323 24.73 12.05 -1.90
CA ASP A 323 23.86 13.22 -1.77
C ASP A 323 23.44 13.77 -3.13
N TYR A 324 24.35 13.74 -4.11
CA TYR A 324 24.03 14.00 -5.50
C TYR A 324 22.99 13.01 -6.03
N PHE A 325 23.18 11.71 -5.81
CA PHE A 325 22.23 10.68 -6.23
C PHE A 325 20.85 10.89 -5.58
N ASN A 326 20.80 11.19 -4.28
CA ASN A 326 19.54 11.49 -3.58
C ASN A 326 18.82 12.69 -4.21
N THR A 327 19.56 13.74 -4.57
CA THR A 327 19.02 14.93 -5.25
C THR A 327 18.40 14.56 -6.61
N LEU A 328 19.12 13.77 -7.43
CA LEU A 328 18.59 13.27 -8.70
C LEU A 328 17.33 12.42 -8.51
N LYS A 329 17.30 11.56 -7.49
CA LYS A 329 16.13 10.74 -7.17
C LYS A 329 14.91 11.60 -6.81
N VAL A 330 15.09 12.65 -5.99
CA VAL A 330 13.99 13.57 -5.67
C VAL A 330 13.43 14.22 -6.94
N ILE A 331 14.31 14.71 -7.82
CA ILE A 331 13.90 15.34 -9.09
C ILE A 331 13.20 14.32 -9.99
N ALA A 332 13.74 13.11 -10.11
CA ALA A 332 13.15 12.02 -10.88
C ALA A 332 11.74 11.67 -10.37
N ASP A 333 11.55 11.54 -9.05
CA ASP A 333 10.24 11.32 -8.44
C ASP A 333 9.23 12.42 -8.77
N LYS A 334 9.68 13.70 -8.82
CA LYS A 334 8.82 14.82 -9.24
C LYS A 334 8.42 14.71 -10.71
N ILE A 335 9.36 14.32 -11.58
CA ILE A 335 9.08 14.07 -13.01
C ILE A 335 8.06 12.94 -13.19
N GLY A 336 8.15 11.87 -12.37
CA GLY A 336 7.28 10.70 -12.45
C GLY A 336 5.85 10.92 -11.93
N LYS A 337 5.64 11.88 -11.02
CA LYS A 337 4.35 12.10 -10.34
C LYS A 337 3.37 12.94 -11.15
N ASN A 338 2.08 12.58 -11.08
CA ASN A 338 0.97 13.28 -11.77
C ASN A 338 0.48 14.53 -11.04
N SER A 339 0.75 14.62 -9.74
CA SER A 339 0.17 15.63 -8.84
C SER A 339 0.64 17.06 -9.10
N GLU A 340 1.66 17.26 -9.93
CA GLU A 340 2.28 18.57 -10.14
C GLU A 340 1.85 19.27 -11.44
N GLY A 341 1.04 18.60 -12.27
CA GLY A 341 0.57 19.13 -13.56
C GLY A 341 1.64 19.10 -14.65
N ASN A 342 1.19 19.08 -15.92
CA ASN A 342 2.07 18.89 -17.09
C ASN A 342 3.16 19.97 -17.22
N TYR A 343 2.86 21.19 -16.77
CA TYR A 343 3.79 22.30 -16.87
C TYR A 343 5.02 22.10 -15.96
N ARG A 344 4.79 21.76 -14.68
CA ARG A 344 5.88 21.60 -13.69
C ARG A 344 6.83 20.46 -14.03
N GLN A 345 6.33 19.44 -14.72
CA GLN A 345 7.17 18.35 -15.21
C GLN A 345 8.24 18.82 -16.20
N GLY A 346 7.93 19.79 -17.08
CA GLY A 346 8.91 20.32 -18.04
C GLY A 346 10.11 20.96 -17.35
N GLU A 347 9.88 21.70 -16.27
CA GLU A 347 10.93 22.36 -15.49
C GLU A 347 11.84 21.35 -14.78
N TYR A 348 11.27 20.32 -14.14
CA TYR A 348 12.07 19.29 -13.48
C TYR A 348 12.92 18.49 -14.48
N LYS A 349 12.42 18.25 -15.70
CA LYS A 349 13.22 17.62 -16.75
C LYS A 349 14.43 18.46 -17.14
N GLU A 350 14.26 19.77 -17.28
CA GLU A 350 15.35 20.68 -17.62
C GLU A 350 16.37 20.77 -16.49
N ILE A 351 15.91 20.88 -15.24
CA ILE A 351 16.76 20.82 -14.05
C ILE A 351 17.59 19.53 -14.05
N PHE A 352 16.93 18.38 -14.25
CA PHE A 352 17.61 17.09 -14.28
C PHE A 352 18.69 17.06 -15.36
N ARG A 353 18.35 17.54 -16.57
CA ARG A 353 19.26 17.59 -17.71
C ARG A 353 20.50 18.42 -17.41
N GLN A 354 20.31 19.63 -16.90
CA GLN A 354 21.42 20.54 -16.63
C GLN A 354 22.32 20.03 -15.50
N LEU A 355 21.73 19.56 -14.38
CA LEU A 355 22.51 18.92 -13.30
C LEU A 355 23.29 17.71 -13.80
N TRP A 356 22.67 16.88 -14.62
CA TRP A 356 23.34 15.71 -15.19
C TRP A 356 24.48 16.11 -16.12
N GLN A 357 24.33 17.16 -16.92
CA GLN A 357 25.36 17.63 -17.84
C GLN A 357 26.54 18.25 -17.08
N ASP A 358 26.26 19.05 -16.06
CA ASP A 358 27.26 19.81 -15.30
C ASP A 358 27.97 18.98 -14.22
N ALA A 359 27.43 17.82 -13.84
CA ALA A 359 28.01 16.98 -12.80
C ALA A 359 29.40 16.42 -13.18
N PRO A 360 30.36 16.43 -12.24
CA PRO A 360 31.62 15.71 -12.39
C PRO A 360 31.42 14.19 -12.63
N GLN A 361 32.36 13.59 -13.36
CA GLN A 361 32.29 12.19 -13.76
C GLN A 361 32.12 11.21 -12.59
N HIS A 362 32.76 11.48 -11.45
CA HIS A 362 32.71 10.61 -10.27
C HIS A 362 31.30 10.54 -9.65
N LEU A 363 30.53 11.64 -9.71
CA LEU A 363 29.14 11.66 -9.23
C LEU A 363 28.22 10.80 -10.11
N LYS A 364 28.42 10.85 -11.43
CA LYS A 364 27.64 10.05 -12.39
C LYS A 364 27.92 8.57 -12.25
N LYS A 365 29.20 8.18 -12.11
CA LYS A 365 29.62 6.79 -11.92
C LYS A 365 28.97 6.15 -10.69
N TYR A 366 28.84 6.91 -9.60
CA TYR A 366 28.22 6.43 -8.37
C TYR A 366 26.77 5.93 -8.54
N MET A 367 26.01 6.51 -9.47
CA MET A 367 24.64 6.07 -9.78
C MET A 367 24.61 4.63 -10.33
N PHE A 368 25.71 4.17 -10.95
CA PHE A 368 25.83 2.86 -11.57
C PHE A 368 26.57 1.84 -10.72
N GLU A 369 27.06 2.24 -9.55
CA GLU A 369 27.64 1.30 -8.59
C GLU A 369 26.56 0.43 -7.95
N ILE A 370 26.92 -0.84 -7.71
CA ILE A 370 26.07 -1.83 -7.05
C ILE A 370 26.19 -1.65 -5.53
N GLN A 371 25.07 -1.55 -4.82
CA GLN A 371 25.03 -1.49 -3.36
C GLN A 371 24.09 -2.57 -2.80
N TYR A 372 24.58 -3.44 -1.92
CA TYR A 372 23.77 -4.49 -1.29
C TYR A 372 22.96 -5.35 -2.29
N HIS A 373 23.59 -5.73 -3.41
CA HIS A 373 22.96 -6.49 -4.51
C HIS A 373 21.81 -5.77 -5.23
N LYS A 374 21.56 -4.48 -4.96
CA LYS A 374 20.62 -3.65 -5.71
C LYS A 374 21.36 -2.50 -6.40
N PRO A 375 21.18 -2.31 -7.71
CA PRO A 375 21.73 -1.15 -8.39
C PRO A 375 21.02 0.15 -8.00
N ARG A 376 21.77 1.24 -7.77
CA ARG A 376 21.19 2.54 -7.38
C ARG A 376 20.35 3.18 -8.50
N TYR A 377 20.73 2.96 -9.76
CA TYR A 377 20.04 3.55 -10.91
C TYR A 377 18.56 3.18 -11.05
N GLU A 378 18.10 2.08 -10.44
CA GLU A 378 16.74 1.55 -10.65
C GLU A 378 15.65 2.58 -10.31
N ASP A 379 15.83 3.34 -9.23
CA ASP A 379 14.85 4.33 -8.76
C ASP A 379 14.76 5.51 -9.76
N VAL A 380 15.89 5.98 -10.27
CA VAL A 380 15.95 7.09 -11.23
C VAL A 380 15.39 6.64 -12.59
N LEU A 381 15.81 5.48 -13.09
CA LEU A 381 15.31 4.94 -14.36
C LEU A 381 13.80 4.63 -14.29
N LEU A 382 13.29 4.22 -13.12
CA LEU A 382 11.86 3.93 -12.94
C LEU A 382 11.00 5.15 -13.26
N ALA A 383 11.39 6.31 -12.74
CA ALA A 383 10.68 7.55 -12.98
C ALA A 383 10.71 7.97 -14.46
N MET A 384 11.84 7.75 -15.15
CA MET A 384 11.98 8.14 -16.56
C MET A 384 11.18 7.23 -17.50
N THR A 385 11.06 5.94 -17.18
CA THR A 385 10.36 4.95 -18.01
C THR A 385 8.83 5.04 -17.93
N TYR A 386 8.27 5.51 -16.81
CA TYR A 386 6.81 5.58 -16.60
C TYR A 386 6.10 6.50 -17.61
N ARG A 387 6.71 7.64 -17.95
CA ARG A 387 6.09 8.76 -18.69
C ARG A 387 6.64 9.02 -20.10
N LYS A 388 7.36 8.06 -20.68
CA LYS A 388 8.05 8.23 -21.99
C LYS A 388 9.02 9.42 -21.99
N ASN A 389 9.78 9.61 -20.91
CA ASN A 389 10.88 10.60 -20.87
C ASN A 389 12.09 10.05 -21.61
N ILE A 390 11.87 9.82 -22.91
CA ILE A 390 12.81 9.18 -23.82
C ILE A 390 14.12 9.98 -23.88
N ASP A 391 14.01 11.30 -23.92
CA ASP A 391 15.14 12.22 -23.98
C ASP A 391 16.04 12.11 -22.74
N LEU A 392 15.47 11.96 -21.54
CA LEU A 392 16.24 11.80 -20.30
C LEU A 392 16.83 10.40 -20.16
N LEU A 393 16.10 9.36 -20.58
CA LEU A 393 16.65 8.00 -20.65
C LEU A 393 17.85 7.95 -21.60
N GLN A 394 17.71 8.56 -22.78
CA GLN A 394 18.78 8.69 -23.75
C GLN A 394 19.96 9.45 -23.17
N LEU A 395 19.74 10.56 -22.48
CA LEU A 395 20.78 11.34 -21.82
C LEU A 395 21.58 10.48 -20.83
N ILE A 396 20.90 9.74 -19.95
CA ILE A 396 21.54 8.88 -18.94
C ILE A 396 22.31 7.74 -19.60
N LEU A 397 21.69 7.01 -20.54
CA LEU A 397 22.30 5.84 -21.16
C LEU A 397 23.40 6.19 -22.18
N SER A 398 23.38 7.41 -22.72
CA SER A 398 24.44 7.91 -23.61
C SER A 398 25.70 8.37 -22.88
N GLU A 399 25.68 8.41 -21.54
CA GLU A 399 26.79 8.91 -20.73
C GLU A 399 28.10 8.13 -21.01
N PRO A 400 29.18 8.81 -21.45
CA PRO A 400 30.45 8.18 -21.83
C PRO A 400 31.19 7.53 -20.65
N SER A 401 30.94 7.99 -19.43
CA SER A 401 31.62 7.50 -18.24
C SER A 401 31.20 6.11 -17.75
N ILE A 402 30.14 5.55 -18.33
CA ILE A 402 29.62 4.23 -18.03
C ILE A 402 30.18 3.25 -19.07
N SER A 403 30.77 2.15 -18.61
CA SER A 403 31.27 1.13 -19.54
C SER A 403 30.13 0.44 -20.28
N LEU A 404 30.41 -0.07 -21.48
CA LEU A 404 29.43 -0.86 -22.23
C LEU A 404 28.99 -2.11 -21.45
N GLU A 405 29.90 -2.71 -20.68
CA GLU A 405 29.61 -3.84 -19.79
C GLU A 405 28.60 -3.46 -18.71
N GLN A 406 28.74 -2.30 -18.06
CA GLN A 406 27.76 -1.81 -17.08
C GLN A 406 26.39 -1.56 -17.73
N LYS A 407 26.35 -0.99 -18.94
CA LYS A 407 25.07 -0.77 -19.66
C LYS A 407 24.41 -2.10 -20.02
N ARG A 408 25.21 -3.10 -20.41
CA ARG A 408 24.78 -4.47 -20.65
C ARG A 408 24.22 -5.08 -19.35
N GLU A 409 24.89 -4.94 -18.22
CA GLU A 409 24.36 -5.40 -16.92
C GLU A 409 23.00 -4.79 -16.58
N ILE A 410 22.76 -3.51 -16.90
CA ILE A 410 21.46 -2.85 -16.66
C ILE A 410 20.33 -3.58 -17.38
N ILE A 411 20.47 -3.84 -18.68
CA ILE A 411 19.38 -4.45 -19.47
C ILE A 411 19.18 -5.94 -19.17
N PHE A 412 20.24 -6.66 -18.80
CA PHE A 412 20.18 -8.08 -18.42
C PHE A 412 19.81 -8.32 -16.94
N SER A 413 19.79 -7.28 -16.12
CA SER A 413 19.34 -7.36 -14.72
C SER A 413 17.86 -7.79 -14.63
N SER A 414 17.44 -8.31 -13.47
CA SER A 414 16.04 -8.64 -13.22
C SER A 414 15.12 -7.42 -13.45
N TYR A 415 15.56 -6.24 -13.01
CA TYR A 415 14.87 -4.99 -13.25
C TYR A 415 14.82 -4.62 -14.73
N GLY A 416 15.94 -4.72 -15.46
CA GLY A 416 16.01 -4.43 -16.89
C GLY A 416 15.06 -5.29 -17.71
N LEU A 417 15.05 -6.60 -17.45
CA LEU A 417 14.15 -7.56 -18.09
C LEU A 417 12.68 -7.25 -17.77
N GLU A 418 12.36 -6.93 -16.52
CA GLU A 418 11.00 -6.54 -16.12
C GLU A 418 10.53 -5.27 -16.84
N LYS A 419 11.42 -4.28 -16.99
CA LYS A 419 11.09 -3.04 -17.72
C LYS A 419 10.91 -3.27 -19.21
N CYS A 420 11.78 -4.06 -19.83
CA CYS A 420 11.65 -4.43 -21.24
C CYS A 420 10.37 -5.22 -21.51
N ALA A 421 10.01 -6.18 -20.64
CA ALA A 421 8.73 -6.87 -20.70
C ALA A 421 7.56 -5.88 -20.54
N GLY A 422 7.63 -4.97 -19.57
CA GLY A 422 6.64 -3.90 -19.41
C GLY A 422 6.50 -3.00 -20.65
N PHE A 423 7.58 -2.71 -21.38
CA PHE A 423 7.49 -1.96 -22.63
C PHE A 423 6.74 -2.73 -23.71
N LEU A 424 7.04 -4.02 -23.88
CA LEU A 424 6.35 -4.90 -24.83
C LEU A 424 4.85 -5.01 -24.51
N MET A 425 4.49 -5.29 -23.26
CA MET A 425 3.09 -5.38 -22.81
C MET A 425 2.27 -4.14 -23.15
N HIS A 426 2.88 -2.95 -23.11
CA HIS A 426 2.21 -1.68 -23.39
C HIS A 426 2.48 -1.16 -24.82
N SER A 427 2.97 -2.01 -25.74
CA SER A 427 3.29 -1.69 -27.13
C SER A 427 4.22 -0.47 -27.28
N ARG A 428 5.18 -0.32 -26.35
CA ARG A 428 6.15 0.79 -26.31
C ARG A 428 7.47 0.41 -26.97
N TRP A 429 7.42 -0.08 -28.20
CA TRP A 429 8.58 -0.55 -28.98
C TRP A 429 9.72 0.46 -29.04
N GLY A 430 9.44 1.76 -29.26
CA GLY A 430 10.48 2.78 -29.30
C GLY A 430 11.27 2.95 -27.99
N LEU A 431 10.69 2.64 -26.82
CA LEU A 431 11.43 2.63 -25.56
C LEU A 431 12.36 1.42 -25.47
N LEU A 432 11.90 0.25 -25.91
CA LEU A 432 12.69 -0.97 -25.97
C LEU A 432 13.88 -0.79 -26.92
N GLU A 433 13.65 -0.26 -28.12
CA GLU A 433 14.70 0.01 -29.11
C GLU A 433 15.78 0.94 -28.56
N ILE A 434 15.40 1.99 -27.82
CA ILE A 434 16.36 2.91 -27.20
C ILE A 434 17.15 2.20 -26.11
N PHE A 435 16.49 1.42 -25.26
CA PHE A 435 17.18 0.65 -24.22
C PHE A 435 18.21 -0.30 -24.82
N MET A 436 17.81 -1.04 -25.86
CA MET A 436 18.70 -1.96 -26.58
C MET A 436 19.83 -1.21 -27.29
N LYS A 437 19.53 -0.14 -28.02
CA LYS A 437 20.53 0.66 -28.76
C LYS A 437 21.66 1.18 -27.87
N TYR A 438 21.35 1.57 -26.64
CA TYR A 438 22.35 2.12 -25.72
C TYR A 438 23.00 1.08 -24.81
N ALA A 439 22.38 -0.08 -24.62
CA ALA A 439 22.88 -1.13 -23.73
C ALA A 439 23.58 -2.28 -24.47
N LEU A 440 23.23 -2.55 -25.72
CA LEU A 440 23.69 -3.69 -26.50
C LEU A 440 24.57 -3.19 -27.65
N THR A 441 25.76 -3.80 -27.78
CA THR A 441 26.82 -3.25 -28.63
C THR A 441 26.95 -3.94 -29.97
N SER A 442 26.51 -5.19 -30.05
CA SER A 442 26.59 -6.01 -31.23
C SER A 442 25.25 -6.67 -31.55
N PRO A 443 25.04 -7.14 -32.80
CA PRO A 443 23.89 -7.96 -33.15
C PRO A 443 23.78 -9.23 -32.29
N GLU A 444 24.90 -9.82 -31.89
CA GLU A 444 24.93 -11.01 -31.03
C GLU A 444 24.42 -10.70 -29.61
N ASP A 445 24.75 -9.53 -29.05
CA ASP A 445 24.20 -9.06 -27.77
C ASP A 445 22.67 -8.90 -27.84
N VAL A 446 22.16 -8.39 -28.97
CA VAL A 446 20.71 -8.25 -29.22
C VAL A 446 20.01 -9.60 -29.22
N GLU A 447 20.58 -10.58 -29.90
CA GLU A 447 20.01 -11.93 -29.97
C GLU A 447 20.09 -12.63 -28.61
N SER A 448 21.22 -12.53 -27.90
CA SER A 448 21.35 -13.05 -26.53
C SER A 448 20.34 -12.41 -25.56
N PHE A 449 20.07 -11.12 -25.72
CA PHE A 449 19.04 -10.42 -24.94
C PHE A 449 17.65 -10.97 -25.20
N LYS A 450 17.26 -11.15 -26.48
CA LYS A 450 15.97 -11.73 -26.85
C LYS A 450 15.79 -13.14 -26.28
N GLU A 451 16.81 -13.98 -26.38
CA GLU A 451 16.81 -15.34 -25.82
C GLU A 451 16.60 -15.35 -24.29
N ILE A 452 17.29 -14.46 -23.57
CA ILE A 452 17.14 -14.37 -22.11
C ILE A 452 15.77 -13.79 -21.73
N LEU A 453 15.29 -12.78 -22.46
CA LEU A 453 14.00 -12.17 -22.22
C LEU A 453 12.87 -13.17 -22.44
N ILE A 454 12.88 -13.93 -23.55
CA ILE A 454 11.84 -14.93 -23.79
C ILE A 454 11.91 -16.07 -22.77
N LYS A 455 13.11 -16.52 -22.40
CA LYS A 455 13.28 -17.57 -21.40
C LYS A 455 12.79 -17.17 -20.01
N LYS A 456 12.98 -15.91 -19.60
CA LYS A 456 12.62 -15.44 -18.25
C LYS A 456 11.25 -14.77 -18.16
N LYS A 457 10.76 -14.20 -19.25
CA LYS A 457 9.56 -13.34 -19.29
C LYS A 457 8.59 -13.69 -20.42
N GLY A 458 8.94 -14.61 -21.32
CA GLY A 458 8.08 -15.00 -22.43
C GLY A 458 6.74 -15.56 -21.97
N GLY A 459 6.72 -16.39 -20.92
CA GLY A 459 5.48 -16.90 -20.32
C GLY A 459 4.58 -15.77 -19.79
N ASP A 460 5.14 -14.86 -18.98
CA ASP A 460 4.42 -13.70 -18.43
C ASP A 460 3.86 -12.78 -19.54
N LEU A 461 4.68 -12.48 -20.56
CA LEU A 461 4.29 -11.67 -21.71
C LEU A 461 3.18 -12.31 -22.52
N SER A 462 3.32 -13.60 -22.81
CA SER A 462 2.35 -14.31 -23.63
C SER A 462 1.03 -14.46 -22.88
N SER A 463 1.08 -14.75 -21.58
CA SER A 463 -0.06 -14.73 -20.67
C SER A 463 -0.79 -13.39 -20.68
N TYR A 464 -0.06 -12.28 -20.62
CA TYR A 464 -0.62 -10.93 -20.65
C TYR A 464 -1.42 -10.66 -21.94
N PHE A 465 -0.86 -10.99 -23.11
CA PHE A 465 -1.54 -10.76 -24.39
C PHE A 465 -2.73 -11.69 -24.59
N VAL A 466 -2.60 -12.97 -24.20
CA VAL A 466 -3.68 -13.98 -24.29
C VAL A 466 -4.89 -13.55 -23.46
N LYS A 467 -4.69 -13.10 -22.23
CA LYS A 467 -5.78 -12.62 -21.35
C LYS A 467 -6.53 -11.42 -21.92
N ARG A 468 -5.89 -10.64 -22.79
CA ARG A 468 -6.47 -9.45 -23.43
C ARG A 468 -6.93 -9.68 -24.87
N GLU A 469 -6.83 -10.92 -25.36
CA GLU A 469 -7.15 -11.28 -26.74
C GLU A 469 -6.31 -10.49 -27.77
N GLU A 470 -5.11 -10.04 -27.40
CA GLU A 470 -4.21 -9.24 -28.24
C GLU A 470 -3.27 -10.14 -29.08
N TRP A 471 -3.84 -11.00 -29.91
CA TRP A 471 -3.13 -12.02 -30.70
C TRP A 471 -2.07 -11.46 -31.65
N ASP A 472 -2.40 -10.40 -32.38
CA ASP A 472 -1.46 -9.76 -33.30
C ASP A 472 -0.18 -9.30 -32.58
N LYS A 473 -0.30 -8.86 -31.32
CA LYS A 473 0.83 -8.42 -30.51
C LYS A 473 1.66 -9.59 -29.97
N LEU A 474 1.02 -10.71 -29.66
CA LEU A 474 1.71 -11.94 -29.30
C LEU A 474 2.56 -12.42 -30.49
N ASP A 475 1.98 -12.45 -31.70
CA ASP A 475 2.71 -12.83 -32.90
C ASP A 475 3.81 -11.82 -33.25
N GLU A 476 3.56 -10.52 -33.12
CA GLU A 476 4.59 -9.48 -33.26
C GLU A 476 5.76 -9.73 -32.29
N PHE A 477 5.48 -10.03 -31.01
CA PHE A 477 6.49 -10.34 -30.00
C PHE A 477 7.26 -11.63 -30.31
N LEU A 478 6.58 -12.72 -30.67
CA LEU A 478 7.22 -14.00 -30.97
C LEU A 478 8.08 -13.90 -32.23
N ASN A 479 7.59 -13.25 -33.28
CA ASN A 479 8.36 -13.02 -34.50
C ASN A 479 9.56 -12.09 -34.27
N TRP A 480 9.45 -11.14 -33.34
CA TRP A 480 10.57 -10.27 -32.97
C TRP A 480 11.64 -10.99 -32.13
N SER A 481 11.23 -11.91 -31.25
CA SER A 481 12.09 -12.60 -30.29
C SER A 481 12.69 -13.91 -30.81
N LEU A 482 12.00 -14.62 -31.71
CA LEU A 482 12.39 -15.90 -32.27
C LEU A 482 12.58 -15.79 -33.78
N LYS A 483 13.67 -16.34 -34.30
CA LYS A 483 14.03 -16.19 -35.73
C LYS A 483 13.23 -17.12 -36.63
N LEU A 484 12.93 -18.32 -36.13
CA LEU A 484 12.27 -19.36 -36.90
C LEU A 484 10.83 -19.51 -36.44
N GLU A 485 9.92 -19.59 -37.41
CA GLU A 485 8.52 -19.86 -37.14
C GLU A 485 8.34 -21.17 -36.35
N GLU A 486 9.18 -22.17 -36.60
CA GLU A 486 9.19 -23.45 -35.86
C GLU A 486 9.49 -23.27 -34.37
N GLU A 487 10.40 -22.37 -34.01
CA GLU A 487 10.73 -22.06 -32.61
C GLU A 487 9.56 -21.36 -31.91
N ALA A 488 8.91 -20.41 -32.61
CA ALA A 488 7.72 -19.74 -32.11
C ALA A 488 6.57 -20.72 -31.88
N ASN A 489 6.36 -21.65 -32.81
CA ASN A 489 5.34 -22.70 -32.66
C ASN A 489 5.67 -23.64 -31.50
N LYS A 490 6.94 -24.07 -31.37
CA LYS A 490 7.37 -24.89 -30.23
C LYS A 490 7.15 -24.16 -28.90
N PHE A 491 7.46 -22.87 -28.84
CA PHE A 491 7.21 -22.03 -27.66
C PHE A 491 5.72 -21.95 -27.32
N LYS A 492 4.85 -21.68 -28.31
CA LYS A 492 3.39 -21.71 -28.11
C LYS A 492 2.92 -23.03 -27.51
N LEU A 493 3.42 -24.16 -28.03
CA LEU A 493 3.03 -25.49 -27.55
C LEU A 493 3.54 -25.82 -26.15
N GLN A 494 4.75 -25.39 -25.79
CA GLN A 494 5.37 -25.72 -24.51
C GLN A 494 4.95 -24.76 -23.38
N GLU A 495 4.92 -23.47 -23.67
CA GLU A 495 4.77 -22.43 -22.65
C GLU A 495 3.32 -21.94 -22.55
N LEU A 496 2.59 -21.77 -23.66
CA LEU A 496 1.24 -21.20 -23.63
C LEU A 496 0.17 -22.24 -23.32
N VAL A 497 0.23 -23.38 -23.99
CA VAL A 497 -0.80 -24.43 -23.90
C VAL A 497 -0.76 -25.16 -22.53
N CYS A 498 0.36 -25.07 -21.82
CA CYS A 498 0.53 -25.52 -20.43
C CYS A 498 0.66 -24.36 -19.42
N SER A 499 0.26 -23.13 -19.78
CA SER A 499 0.35 -21.97 -18.88
C SER A 499 -0.83 -21.87 -17.93
N TYR A 500 -0.64 -21.12 -16.83
CA TYR A 500 -1.74 -20.62 -16.02
C TYR A 500 -2.71 -19.71 -16.81
N ALA A 501 -2.27 -19.06 -17.88
CA ALA A 501 -3.15 -18.24 -18.72
C ALA A 501 -4.20 -19.12 -19.44
N PHE A 502 -3.78 -20.29 -19.93
CA PHE A 502 -4.68 -21.27 -20.52
C PHE A 502 -5.67 -21.81 -19.48
N ILE A 503 -5.21 -22.08 -18.26
CA ILE A 503 -6.09 -22.50 -17.16
C ILE A 503 -7.11 -21.41 -16.81
N GLU A 504 -6.70 -20.15 -16.74
CA GLU A 504 -7.63 -19.05 -16.52
C GLU A 504 -8.66 -18.94 -17.65
N LEU A 505 -8.27 -19.10 -18.92
CA LEU A 505 -9.23 -19.13 -20.03
C LEU A 505 -10.25 -20.28 -19.89
N LEU A 506 -9.79 -21.46 -19.46
CA LEU A 506 -10.67 -22.59 -19.16
C LEU A 506 -11.63 -22.29 -18.01
N GLU A 507 -11.14 -21.71 -16.91
CA GLU A 507 -11.94 -21.29 -15.76
C GLU A 507 -13.03 -20.29 -16.18
N HIS A 508 -12.68 -19.27 -16.98
CA HIS A 508 -13.65 -18.28 -17.48
C HIS A 508 -14.73 -18.91 -18.35
N SER A 509 -14.40 -19.97 -19.09
CA SER A 509 -15.32 -20.68 -19.99
C SER A 509 -16.47 -21.37 -19.26
N VAL A 510 -16.39 -21.55 -17.93
CA VAL A 510 -17.39 -22.25 -17.11
C VAL A 510 -18.00 -21.36 -16.01
N THR A 511 -17.92 -20.02 -16.16
CA THR A 511 -18.45 -19.06 -15.18
C THR A 511 -19.96 -18.77 -15.33
N GLY A 512 -20.51 -18.90 -16.54
CA GLY A 512 -21.93 -18.67 -16.83
C GLY A 512 -22.82 -19.88 -16.60
N ASP A 513 -24.10 -19.79 -16.99
CA ASP A 513 -25.08 -20.89 -16.87
C ASP A 513 -24.83 -22.04 -17.88
N LYS A 514 -24.05 -21.76 -18.93
CA LYS A 514 -23.58 -22.73 -19.91
C LYS A 514 -22.09 -22.52 -20.16
N ALA A 515 -21.39 -23.62 -20.41
CA ALA A 515 -19.98 -23.54 -20.75
C ALA A 515 -19.82 -22.98 -22.17
N ASP A 516 -18.92 -22.02 -22.33
CA ASP A 516 -18.53 -21.43 -23.61
C ASP A 516 -17.03 -21.54 -23.81
N PHE A 517 -16.63 -22.58 -24.55
CA PHE A 517 -15.23 -22.83 -24.89
C PHE A 517 -14.78 -22.15 -26.18
N THR A 518 -15.60 -21.28 -26.79
CA THR A 518 -15.28 -20.64 -28.08
C THR A 518 -13.94 -19.90 -28.02
N LYS A 519 -13.66 -19.20 -26.91
CA LYS A 519 -12.39 -18.50 -26.70
C LYS A 519 -11.21 -19.44 -26.56
N VAL A 520 -11.39 -20.57 -25.86
CA VAL A 520 -10.35 -21.58 -25.67
C VAL A 520 -10.07 -22.29 -26.99
N ASP A 521 -11.09 -22.62 -27.76
CA ASP A 521 -10.94 -23.23 -29.08
C ASP A 521 -10.26 -22.28 -30.06
N HIS A 522 -10.62 -20.99 -30.05
CA HIS A 522 -9.88 -19.98 -30.82
C HIS A 522 -8.42 -19.90 -30.37
N PHE A 523 -8.15 -19.86 -29.06
CA PHE A 523 -6.78 -19.89 -28.52
C PHE A 523 -5.99 -21.09 -29.04
N LEU A 524 -6.57 -22.29 -28.96
CA LEU A 524 -5.90 -23.51 -29.40
C LEU A 524 -5.69 -23.51 -30.92
N GLN A 525 -6.67 -23.06 -31.71
CA GLN A 525 -6.51 -22.93 -33.17
C GLN A 525 -5.35 -22.02 -33.56
N GLN A 526 -5.05 -20.97 -32.78
CA GLN A 526 -3.89 -20.10 -33.00
C GLN A 526 -2.55 -20.72 -32.58
N CYS A 527 -2.57 -21.80 -31.79
CA CYS A 527 -1.37 -22.52 -31.34
C CYS A 527 -0.97 -23.71 -32.22
N PHE A 528 -1.91 -24.30 -32.97
CA PHE A 528 -1.69 -25.50 -33.77
C PHE A 528 -1.76 -25.20 -35.28
N LYS A 529 -0.86 -25.79 -36.07
CA LYS A 529 -0.80 -25.53 -37.52
C LYS A 529 -1.90 -26.25 -38.29
N SER A 530 -2.41 -27.34 -37.75
CA SER A 530 -3.47 -28.13 -38.37
C SER A 530 -4.51 -28.58 -37.37
N THR A 531 -5.73 -28.80 -37.86
CA THR A 531 -6.83 -29.40 -37.07
C THR A 531 -6.46 -30.78 -36.54
N ASN A 532 -5.60 -31.53 -37.25
CA ASN A 532 -5.15 -32.85 -36.81
C ASN A 532 -4.22 -32.78 -35.58
N GLU A 533 -3.28 -31.84 -35.56
CA GLU A 533 -2.42 -31.61 -34.40
C GLU A 533 -3.22 -31.15 -33.18
N LEU A 534 -4.20 -30.26 -33.38
CA LEU A 534 -5.13 -29.84 -32.34
C LEU A 534 -5.92 -31.03 -31.77
N TYR A 535 -6.42 -31.91 -32.64
CA TYR A 535 -7.15 -33.11 -32.22
C TYR A 535 -6.25 -34.05 -31.39
N GLN A 536 -5.04 -34.33 -31.88
CA GLN A 536 -4.06 -35.13 -31.16
C GLN A 536 -3.73 -34.52 -29.80
N TYR A 537 -3.52 -33.21 -29.74
CA TYR A 537 -3.30 -32.50 -28.48
C TYR A 537 -4.49 -32.66 -27.53
N LYS A 538 -5.74 -32.41 -27.96
CA LYS A 538 -6.92 -32.58 -27.10
C LYS A 538 -7.02 -34.00 -26.55
N THR A 539 -6.71 -35.03 -27.35
CA THR A 539 -6.69 -36.42 -26.86
C THR A 539 -5.56 -36.72 -25.88
N ALA A 540 -4.43 -36.02 -25.98
CA ALA A 540 -3.26 -36.20 -25.12
C ALA A 540 -3.20 -35.20 -23.94
N MET A 541 -4.03 -34.16 -23.93
CA MET A 541 -4.00 -33.06 -22.97
C MET A 541 -4.05 -33.54 -21.52
N PHE A 542 -4.84 -34.58 -21.26
CA PHE A 542 -4.99 -35.18 -19.92
C PHE A 542 -3.96 -36.26 -19.59
N GLN A 543 -2.98 -36.50 -20.47
CA GLN A 543 -1.77 -37.25 -20.15
C GLN A 543 -0.72 -36.33 -19.51
N ILE A 544 -0.85 -35.01 -19.66
CA ILE A 544 0.03 -34.02 -19.04
C ILE A 544 -0.41 -33.84 -17.57
N ASP A 545 0.42 -34.28 -16.63
CA ASP A 545 0.08 -34.28 -15.19
C ASP A 545 -0.32 -32.89 -14.66
N PHE A 546 0.34 -31.81 -15.11
CA PHE A 546 0.00 -30.43 -14.75
C PHE A 546 -1.44 -30.09 -15.16
N LEU A 547 -1.78 -30.26 -16.45
CA LEU A 547 -3.12 -29.95 -16.96
C LEU A 547 -4.19 -30.84 -16.34
N LYS A 548 -3.91 -32.14 -16.19
CA LYS A 548 -4.81 -33.08 -15.51
C LYS A 548 -5.12 -32.62 -14.08
N SER A 549 -4.09 -32.19 -13.33
CA SER A 549 -4.25 -31.66 -11.96
C SER A 549 -5.09 -30.38 -11.93
N GLN A 550 -4.84 -29.43 -12.83
CA GLN A 550 -5.63 -28.19 -12.92
C GLN A 550 -7.08 -28.46 -13.33
N PHE A 551 -7.33 -29.42 -14.21
CA PHE A 551 -8.68 -29.81 -14.60
C PHE A 551 -9.44 -30.51 -13.46
N VAL A 552 -8.74 -31.32 -12.64
CA VAL A 552 -9.32 -31.87 -11.41
C VAL A 552 -9.70 -30.74 -10.45
N LYS A 553 -8.82 -29.74 -10.27
CA LYS A 553 -9.12 -28.56 -9.44
C LYS A 553 -10.35 -27.80 -9.96
N LEU A 554 -10.41 -27.53 -11.26
CA LEU A 554 -11.56 -26.89 -11.90
C LEU A 554 -12.87 -27.67 -11.67
N ALA A 555 -12.83 -28.98 -11.90
CA ALA A 555 -13.99 -29.85 -11.66
C ALA A 555 -14.42 -29.79 -10.19
N CYS A 556 -13.48 -29.89 -9.24
CA CYS A 556 -13.77 -29.76 -7.81
C CYS A 556 -14.43 -28.42 -7.47
N GLN A 557 -13.96 -27.30 -8.01
CA GLN A 557 -14.55 -25.98 -7.78
C GLN A 557 -16.00 -25.90 -8.31
N LEU A 558 -16.26 -26.39 -9.51
CA LEU A 558 -17.62 -26.44 -10.07
C LEU A 558 -18.56 -27.31 -9.21
N LEU A 559 -18.06 -28.46 -8.75
CA LEU A 559 -18.82 -29.38 -7.90
C LEU A 559 -19.08 -28.79 -6.50
N GLN A 560 -18.13 -28.04 -5.94
CA GLN A 560 -18.31 -27.24 -4.71
C GLN A 560 -19.41 -26.18 -4.84
N GLU A 561 -19.78 -25.77 -6.05
CA GLU A 561 -20.88 -24.85 -6.35
C GLU A 561 -22.16 -25.55 -6.84
N SER A 562 -22.24 -26.89 -6.77
CA SER A 562 -23.34 -27.70 -7.33
C SER A 562 -23.51 -27.62 -8.85
N LYS A 563 -22.51 -27.16 -9.60
CA LYS A 563 -22.57 -26.98 -11.07
C LYS A 563 -22.17 -28.26 -11.81
N PHE A 564 -22.88 -29.36 -11.56
CA PHE A 564 -22.59 -30.67 -12.15
C PHE A 564 -22.70 -30.67 -13.68
N GLU A 565 -23.67 -29.94 -14.22
CA GLU A 565 -23.92 -29.85 -15.65
C GLU A 565 -22.78 -29.10 -16.37
N LEU A 566 -22.18 -28.09 -15.75
CA LEU A 566 -21.01 -27.38 -16.29
C LEU A 566 -19.75 -28.25 -16.20
N ALA A 567 -19.57 -28.99 -15.10
CA ALA A 567 -18.48 -29.96 -14.98
C ALA A 567 -18.59 -31.02 -16.09
N GLU A 568 -19.80 -31.50 -16.38
CA GLU A 568 -20.06 -32.43 -17.48
C GLU A 568 -19.74 -31.82 -18.84
N GLN A 569 -20.14 -30.56 -19.09
CA GLN A 569 -19.82 -29.85 -20.32
C GLN A 569 -18.31 -29.66 -20.50
N ALA A 570 -17.58 -29.34 -19.43
CA ALA A 570 -16.12 -29.21 -19.46
C ALA A 570 -15.42 -30.53 -19.77
N LEU A 571 -15.88 -31.63 -19.15
CA LEU A 571 -15.35 -32.96 -19.44
C LEU A 571 -15.66 -33.40 -20.88
N ASN A 572 -16.87 -33.14 -21.37
CA ASN A 572 -17.24 -33.43 -22.75
C ASN A 572 -16.39 -32.64 -23.76
N TRP A 573 -16.16 -31.36 -23.51
CA TRP A 573 -15.29 -30.54 -24.34
C TRP A 573 -13.84 -31.04 -24.30
N GLY A 574 -13.30 -31.32 -23.12
CA GLY A 574 -11.93 -31.76 -22.94
C GLY A 574 -11.66 -33.13 -23.58
N PHE A 575 -12.52 -34.12 -23.30
CA PHE A 575 -12.36 -35.50 -23.74
C PHE A 575 -13.03 -35.79 -25.09
N LEU A 576 -13.47 -34.76 -25.81
CA LEU A 576 -14.10 -34.89 -27.13
C LEU A 576 -15.30 -35.86 -27.13
N ASN A 577 -16.13 -35.80 -26.07
CA ASN A 577 -17.26 -36.70 -25.83
C ASN A 577 -16.90 -38.20 -25.72
N ASN A 578 -15.65 -38.54 -25.42
CA ASN A 578 -15.26 -39.93 -25.15
C ASN A 578 -15.73 -40.35 -23.75
N GLN A 579 -16.85 -41.08 -23.70
CA GLN A 579 -17.50 -41.43 -22.43
C GLN A 579 -16.63 -42.33 -21.54
N ASP A 580 -15.83 -43.23 -22.10
CA ASP A 580 -14.94 -44.10 -21.33
C ASP A 580 -13.83 -43.28 -20.66
N ALA A 581 -13.24 -42.32 -21.39
CA ALA A 581 -12.23 -41.42 -20.85
C ALA A 581 -12.79 -40.49 -19.77
N ILE A 582 -14.02 -39.99 -19.95
CA ILE A 582 -14.75 -39.17 -18.98
C ILE A 582 -15.02 -39.98 -17.71
N ASN A 583 -15.54 -41.21 -17.84
CA ASN A 583 -15.82 -42.08 -16.70
C ASN A 583 -14.52 -42.43 -15.94
N ASN A 584 -13.44 -42.71 -16.66
CA ASN A 584 -12.12 -42.92 -16.06
C ASN A 584 -11.61 -41.67 -15.32
N PHE A 585 -11.79 -40.47 -15.87
CA PHE A 585 -11.41 -39.23 -15.20
C PHE A 585 -12.22 -39.00 -13.92
N LYS A 586 -13.54 -39.21 -13.98
CA LYS A 586 -14.46 -39.11 -12.85
C LYS A 586 -14.08 -40.07 -11.72
N ALA A 587 -13.75 -41.32 -12.05
CA ALA A 587 -13.27 -42.30 -11.07
C ALA A 587 -11.96 -41.85 -10.40
N ILE A 588 -11.04 -41.26 -11.18
CA ILE A 588 -9.76 -40.75 -10.66
C ILE A 588 -9.93 -39.53 -9.75
N LEU A 589 -10.99 -38.73 -9.91
CA LEU A 589 -11.26 -37.54 -9.08
C LEU A 589 -11.34 -37.91 -7.59
N LEU A 590 -11.93 -39.07 -7.26
CA LEU A 590 -12.04 -39.58 -5.88
C LEU A 590 -10.86 -40.46 -5.45
N SER A 591 -9.83 -40.60 -6.28
CA SER A 591 -8.66 -41.44 -5.96
C SER A 591 -7.68 -40.75 -5.00
N LYS A 592 -6.84 -41.55 -4.33
CA LYS A 592 -5.76 -41.06 -3.47
C LYS A 592 -4.77 -40.12 -4.17
N LYS A 593 -4.61 -40.22 -5.50
CA LYS A 593 -3.69 -39.34 -6.25
C LYS A 593 -4.05 -37.86 -6.12
N TYR A 594 -5.33 -37.55 -5.90
CA TYR A 594 -5.84 -36.18 -5.80
C TYR A 594 -6.49 -35.91 -4.42
N ALA A 595 -6.00 -36.60 -3.38
CA ALA A 595 -6.51 -36.51 -2.01
C ALA A 595 -6.65 -35.06 -1.52
N VAL A 596 -5.70 -34.18 -1.86
CA VAL A 596 -5.73 -32.77 -1.48
C VAL A 596 -7.01 -32.06 -1.97
N TYR A 597 -7.35 -32.20 -3.25
CA TYR A 597 -8.51 -31.52 -3.85
C TYR A 597 -9.83 -32.19 -3.49
N ASN A 598 -9.87 -33.53 -3.46
CA ASN A 598 -11.12 -34.23 -3.19
C ASN A 598 -11.49 -34.22 -1.70
N THR A 599 -10.53 -34.18 -0.77
CA THR A 599 -10.80 -34.01 0.67
C THR A 599 -11.47 -32.66 0.92
N GLU A 600 -10.97 -31.58 0.29
CA GLU A 600 -11.56 -30.25 0.42
C GLU A 600 -12.97 -30.19 -0.18
N LEU A 601 -13.18 -30.78 -1.35
CA LEU A 601 -14.51 -30.94 -1.96
C LEU A 601 -15.46 -31.71 -1.03
N ILE A 602 -15.08 -32.89 -0.55
CA ILE A 602 -15.92 -33.72 0.32
C ILE A 602 -16.26 -32.98 1.61
N ALA A 603 -15.29 -32.34 2.25
CA ALA A 603 -15.52 -31.52 3.43
C ALA A 603 -16.53 -30.39 3.16
N HIS A 604 -16.34 -29.66 2.05
CA HIS A 604 -17.25 -28.59 1.65
C HIS A 604 -18.68 -29.10 1.43
N LEU A 605 -18.84 -30.25 0.77
CA LEU A 605 -20.16 -30.85 0.51
C LEU A 605 -20.84 -31.34 1.79
N ILE A 606 -20.10 -31.83 2.79
CA ILE A 606 -20.66 -32.23 4.09
C ILE A 606 -21.15 -30.99 4.86
N CYS A 607 -20.35 -29.92 4.89
CA CYS A 607 -20.66 -28.67 5.59
C CYS A 607 -21.88 -27.91 5.03
N ARG A 608 -22.37 -28.26 3.83
CA ARG A 608 -23.61 -27.68 3.26
C ARG A 608 -24.87 -28.04 4.04
N ASN A 609 -24.81 -29.06 4.90
CA ASN A 609 -25.92 -29.50 5.75
C ASN A 609 -27.21 -29.87 4.98
N ASP A 610 -27.06 -30.48 3.80
CA ASP A 610 -28.16 -30.91 2.95
C ASP A 610 -28.50 -32.39 3.12
N GLN A 611 -28.27 -32.94 4.32
CA GLN A 611 -28.41 -34.38 4.61
C GLN A 611 -27.52 -35.27 3.72
N LEU A 612 -26.34 -34.75 3.32
CA LEU A 612 -25.38 -35.41 2.45
C LEU A 612 -25.90 -35.63 1.02
N GLN A 613 -26.96 -34.94 0.59
CA GLN A 613 -27.50 -35.10 -0.76
C GLN A 613 -26.47 -34.70 -1.82
N SER A 614 -25.73 -33.61 -1.61
CA SER A 614 -24.64 -33.20 -2.51
C SER A 614 -23.51 -34.23 -2.56
N LEU A 615 -23.13 -34.80 -1.41
CA LEU A 615 -22.10 -35.83 -1.34
C LEU A 615 -22.55 -37.12 -2.05
N LYS A 616 -23.80 -37.55 -1.84
CA LYS A 616 -24.40 -38.68 -2.56
C LYS A 616 -24.46 -38.41 -4.06
N LYS A 617 -24.83 -37.20 -4.48
CA LYS A 617 -24.84 -36.81 -5.90
C LYS A 617 -23.43 -36.90 -6.49
N LEU A 618 -22.40 -36.43 -5.78
CA LEU A 618 -21.00 -36.59 -6.17
C LEU A 618 -20.59 -38.05 -6.32
N THR A 619 -20.91 -38.92 -5.34
CA THR A 619 -20.50 -40.33 -5.41
C THR A 619 -21.14 -41.06 -6.58
N HIS A 620 -22.42 -40.84 -6.84
CA HIS A 620 -23.11 -41.43 -8.00
C HIS A 620 -22.66 -40.82 -9.32
N TRP A 621 -22.23 -39.55 -9.32
CA TRP A 621 -21.66 -38.91 -10.51
C TRP A 621 -20.28 -39.47 -10.84
N CYS A 622 -19.46 -39.82 -9.83
CA CYS A 622 -18.12 -40.37 -10.05
C CYS A 622 -18.06 -41.89 -10.22
N ILE A 623 -18.93 -42.63 -9.54
CA ILE A 623 -18.88 -44.09 -9.39
C ILE A 623 -20.21 -44.68 -9.84
N GLN A 624 -20.16 -45.62 -10.79
CA GLN A 624 -21.37 -46.19 -11.39
C GLN A 624 -21.86 -47.46 -10.67
N SER A 625 -20.96 -48.18 -9.98
CA SER A 625 -21.27 -49.44 -9.30
C SER A 625 -21.57 -49.23 -7.82
N GLU A 626 -22.70 -49.77 -7.34
CA GLU A 626 -23.06 -49.70 -5.91
C GLU A 626 -22.03 -50.43 -5.01
N ASN A 627 -21.38 -51.47 -5.54
CA ASN A 627 -20.30 -52.15 -4.82
C ASN A 627 -19.08 -51.24 -4.65
N GLU A 628 -18.70 -50.51 -5.70
CA GLU A 628 -17.58 -49.55 -5.66
C GLU A 628 -17.91 -48.36 -4.76
N ILE A 629 -19.17 -47.91 -4.72
CA ILE A 629 -19.63 -46.88 -3.76
C ILE A 629 -19.46 -47.38 -2.33
N ASN A 630 -19.78 -48.64 -2.05
CA ASN A 630 -19.62 -49.21 -0.71
C ASN A 630 -18.15 -49.40 -0.32
N ASP A 631 -17.28 -49.71 -1.28
CA ASP A 631 -15.84 -49.76 -1.05
C ASP A 631 -15.25 -48.36 -0.81
N PHE A 632 -15.70 -47.36 -1.58
CA PHE A 632 -15.35 -45.96 -1.38
C PHE A 632 -15.78 -45.44 0.01
N LYS A 633 -17.02 -45.71 0.45
CA LYS A 633 -17.52 -45.37 1.80
C LYS A 633 -16.61 -45.94 2.90
N LYS A 634 -16.18 -47.20 2.75
CA LYS A 634 -15.24 -47.83 3.69
C LYS A 634 -13.87 -47.18 3.62
N GLU A 635 -13.36 -46.92 2.42
CA GLU A 635 -12.04 -46.34 2.20
C GLU A 635 -11.92 -44.93 2.80
N ILE A 636 -12.95 -44.09 2.62
CA ILE A 636 -13.03 -42.74 3.21
C ILE A 636 -12.83 -42.78 4.73
N LEU A 637 -13.51 -43.68 5.43
CA LEU A 637 -13.41 -43.77 6.90
C LEU A 637 -12.05 -44.27 7.38
N HIS A 638 -11.32 -45.03 6.56
CA HIS A 638 -10.08 -45.69 6.96
C HIS A 638 -8.82 -45.02 6.38
N SER A 639 -8.95 -43.92 5.61
CA SER A 639 -7.80 -43.16 5.13
C SER A 639 -7.20 -42.36 6.29
N LYS A 640 -5.92 -42.63 6.58
CA LYS A 640 -5.34 -42.43 7.92
C LYS A 640 -4.99 -41.00 8.33
N GLU A 641 -5.07 -39.98 7.47
CA GLU A 641 -4.62 -38.62 7.84
C GLU A 641 -5.60 -37.51 7.41
N GLU A 642 -6.08 -37.48 6.17
CA GLU A 642 -6.88 -36.34 5.66
C GLU A 642 -8.37 -36.39 6.07
N MET A 643 -8.95 -37.59 6.19
CA MET A 643 -10.38 -37.77 6.47
C MET A 643 -10.72 -37.76 7.96
N LEU A 644 -9.81 -38.21 8.81
CA LEU A 644 -9.88 -37.94 10.27
C LEU A 644 -9.87 -36.43 10.53
N GLY A 645 -9.20 -35.65 9.67
CA GLY A 645 -9.28 -34.19 9.66
C GLY A 645 -10.64 -33.61 9.24
N ILE A 646 -11.50 -34.33 8.48
CA ILE A 646 -12.89 -33.89 8.23
C ILE A 646 -13.72 -34.05 9.49
N CYS A 647 -13.74 -35.26 10.08
CA CYS A 647 -14.46 -35.51 11.32
C CYS A 647 -13.94 -34.61 12.46
N GLY A 648 -12.63 -34.45 12.58
CA GLY A 648 -12.00 -33.54 13.54
C GLY A 648 -12.45 -32.09 13.36
N ARG A 649 -12.46 -31.56 12.13
CA ARG A 649 -12.97 -30.20 11.82
C ARG A 649 -14.45 -30.02 12.15
N LEU A 650 -15.29 -31.03 11.88
CA LEU A 650 -16.72 -30.97 12.21
C LEU A 650 -16.94 -30.96 13.72
N LEU A 651 -16.22 -31.80 14.47
CA LEU A 651 -16.28 -31.85 15.93
C LEU A 651 -15.76 -30.56 16.56
N TYR A 652 -14.66 -30.02 16.03
CA TYR A 652 -14.12 -28.73 16.44
C TYR A 652 -15.10 -27.56 16.22
N ARG A 653 -16.00 -27.65 15.23
CA ARG A 653 -17.06 -26.65 14.98
C ARG A 653 -18.38 -26.93 15.70
N ASN A 654 -18.44 -27.92 16.60
CA ASN A 654 -19.66 -28.44 17.23
C ASN A 654 -20.74 -28.95 16.25
N GLU A 655 -20.36 -29.35 15.04
CA GLU A 655 -21.28 -29.90 14.04
C GLU A 655 -21.53 -31.40 14.25
N PHE A 656 -21.83 -31.81 15.49
CA PHE A 656 -21.95 -33.23 15.90
C PHE A 656 -22.96 -34.04 15.07
N LYS A 657 -24.10 -33.42 14.73
CA LYS A 657 -25.14 -34.05 13.90
C LYS A 657 -24.66 -34.34 12.48
N LEU A 658 -23.82 -33.47 11.91
CA LEU A 658 -23.24 -33.68 10.59
C LEU A 658 -22.16 -34.76 10.62
N ALA A 659 -21.33 -34.76 11.66
CA ALA A 659 -20.36 -35.82 11.89
C ALA A 659 -21.06 -37.20 12.04
N ASP A 660 -22.15 -37.27 12.81
CA ASP A 660 -22.95 -38.51 12.93
C ASP A 660 -23.58 -38.92 11.61
N ASN A 661 -24.21 -38.01 10.87
CA ASN A 661 -24.80 -38.32 9.57
C ASN A 661 -23.75 -38.88 8.60
N PHE A 662 -22.57 -38.27 8.57
CA PHE A 662 -21.46 -38.68 7.71
C PHE A 662 -20.91 -40.06 8.09
N VAL A 663 -20.59 -40.28 9.37
CA VAL A 663 -20.10 -41.59 9.84
C VAL A 663 -21.14 -42.68 9.63
N ASN A 664 -22.42 -42.40 9.92
CA ASN A 664 -23.52 -43.34 9.66
C ASN A 664 -23.66 -43.66 8.17
N TRP A 665 -23.52 -42.67 7.27
CA TRP A 665 -23.56 -42.90 5.83
C TRP A 665 -22.41 -43.80 5.37
N CYS A 666 -21.19 -43.57 5.85
CA CYS A 666 -20.04 -44.39 5.50
C CYS A 666 -20.11 -45.81 6.09
N CYS A 667 -20.68 -45.98 7.28
CA CYS A 667 -20.88 -47.28 7.94
C CYS A 667 -22.17 -48.00 7.50
N SER A 668 -22.90 -47.48 6.51
CA SER A 668 -24.21 -48.02 6.09
C SER A 668 -25.19 -48.20 7.26
N ALA A 669 -25.18 -47.27 8.20
CA ALA A 669 -25.96 -47.26 9.45
C ALA A 669 -25.73 -48.47 10.39
N SER A 670 -24.63 -49.21 10.23
CA SER A 670 -24.25 -50.27 11.18
C SER A 670 -23.68 -49.67 12.46
N GLN A 671 -24.44 -49.73 13.55
CA GLN A 671 -24.01 -49.20 14.86
C GLN A 671 -22.71 -49.84 15.37
N GLU A 672 -22.48 -51.11 15.05
CA GLU A 672 -21.24 -51.81 15.41
C GLU A 672 -20.03 -51.17 14.72
N LEU A 673 -20.13 -50.90 13.41
CA LEU A 673 -19.05 -50.26 12.65
C LEU A 673 -18.84 -48.80 13.06
N VAL A 674 -19.91 -48.07 13.36
CA VAL A 674 -19.85 -46.69 13.86
C VAL A 674 -19.11 -46.65 15.19
N ASN A 675 -19.47 -47.50 16.14
CA ASN A 675 -18.82 -47.57 17.46
C ASN A 675 -17.35 -47.99 17.33
N LYS A 676 -17.05 -48.96 16.46
CA LYS A 676 -15.69 -49.39 16.18
C LYS A 676 -14.84 -48.24 15.61
N PHE A 677 -15.37 -47.49 14.65
CA PHE A 677 -14.70 -46.31 14.10
C PHE A 677 -14.47 -45.24 15.16
N LYS A 678 -15.49 -44.85 15.92
CA LYS A 678 -15.38 -43.81 16.98
C LYS A 678 -14.33 -44.18 18.02
N ASN A 679 -14.31 -45.43 18.49
CA ASN A 679 -13.31 -45.91 19.43
C ASN A 679 -11.88 -45.87 18.85
N GLN A 680 -11.71 -46.23 17.57
CA GLN A 680 -10.41 -46.14 16.90
C GLN A 680 -9.96 -44.71 16.67
N PHE A 681 -10.88 -43.82 16.27
CA PHE A 681 -10.61 -42.41 16.02
C PHE A 681 -10.19 -41.69 17.30
N MET A 682 -10.84 -41.97 18.43
CA MET A 682 -10.47 -41.39 19.73
C MET A 682 -9.01 -41.71 20.12
N LEU A 683 -8.48 -42.85 19.68
CA LEU A 683 -7.10 -43.27 19.95
C LEU A 683 -6.10 -42.79 18.88
N TYR A 684 -6.48 -41.88 17.98
CA TYR A 684 -5.61 -41.41 16.91
C TYR A 684 -4.51 -40.46 17.41
N ASN A 685 -3.30 -40.51 16.83
CA ASN A 685 -2.14 -39.79 17.36
C ASN A 685 -2.32 -38.26 17.39
N ASN A 686 -2.99 -37.68 16.40
CA ASN A 686 -3.24 -36.23 16.32
C ASN A 686 -4.65 -35.87 16.82
N ILE A 687 -5.19 -36.64 17.77
CA ILE A 687 -6.47 -36.29 18.41
C ILE A 687 -6.37 -34.96 19.19
N SER A 688 -5.13 -34.54 19.51
CA SER A 688 -4.83 -33.25 20.12
C SER A 688 -5.50 -32.11 19.38
N ASP A 689 -5.54 -32.06 18.03
CA ASP A 689 -6.12 -30.93 17.29
C ASP A 689 -7.60 -30.65 17.62
N ILE A 690 -8.34 -31.64 18.12
CA ILE A 690 -9.73 -31.50 18.59
C ILE A 690 -9.78 -30.90 20.01
N PHE A 691 -8.72 -31.09 20.78
CA PHE A 691 -8.57 -30.74 22.20
C PHE A 691 -7.50 -29.64 22.50
N ASP A 692 -6.64 -29.25 21.53
CA ASP A 692 -5.45 -28.37 21.69
C ASP A 692 -5.82 -26.88 21.66
N GLU A 693 -6.73 -26.48 20.77
CA GLU A 693 -7.21 -25.10 20.64
C GLU A 693 -8.49 -24.87 21.48
N LEU A 694 -8.44 -25.19 22.77
CA LEU A 694 -9.48 -24.84 23.74
C LEU A 694 -9.33 -23.38 24.19
N ASP A 695 -9.38 -22.44 23.25
CA ASP A 695 -9.54 -21.01 23.57
C ASP A 695 -11.03 -20.71 23.83
N LEU A 696 -11.41 -20.96 25.08
CA LEU A 696 -12.39 -20.28 25.95
C LEU A 696 -13.77 -19.76 25.49
N GLU A 697 -14.25 -19.85 24.24
CA GLU A 697 -15.61 -19.35 23.94
C GLU A 697 -16.54 -20.28 23.15
N ASN A 698 -16.05 -21.31 22.45
CA ASN A 698 -16.92 -22.06 21.52
C ASN A 698 -16.90 -23.60 21.57
N ASN A 699 -16.02 -24.31 22.30
CA ASN A 699 -16.01 -25.79 22.31
C ASN A 699 -16.28 -26.41 23.69
N ASN A 700 -17.11 -27.45 23.75
CA ASN A 700 -17.43 -28.22 24.97
C ASN A 700 -16.85 -29.64 24.91
N PRO A 701 -15.71 -29.94 25.57
CA PRO A 701 -15.11 -31.27 25.59
C PRO A 701 -16.05 -32.39 26.04
N ALA A 702 -17.07 -32.08 26.85
CA ALA A 702 -18.07 -33.05 27.28
C ALA A 702 -18.96 -33.53 26.12
N GLU A 703 -19.33 -32.65 25.19
CA GLU A 703 -20.12 -33.02 24.01
C GLU A 703 -19.26 -33.78 22.98
N VAL A 704 -17.97 -33.45 22.87
CA VAL A 704 -17.01 -34.25 22.06
C VAL A 704 -16.89 -35.67 22.60
N ILE A 705 -16.67 -35.84 23.91
CA ILE A 705 -16.59 -37.16 24.56
C ILE A 705 -17.91 -37.94 24.40
N LYS A 706 -19.05 -37.25 24.55
CA LYS A 706 -20.38 -37.83 24.34
C LYS A 706 -20.59 -38.28 22.90
N TRP A 707 -20.10 -37.53 21.92
CA TRP A 707 -20.15 -37.93 20.51
C TRP A 707 -19.32 -39.20 20.26
N PHE A 708 -18.12 -39.30 20.83
CA PHE A 708 -17.30 -40.51 20.74
C PHE A 708 -17.97 -41.72 21.40
N ASN A 709 -18.73 -41.50 22.48
CA ASN A 709 -19.36 -42.54 23.29
C ASN A 709 -18.43 -43.75 23.55
N PRO A 710 -17.23 -43.51 24.12
CA PRO A 710 -16.18 -44.52 24.14
C PRO A 710 -16.49 -45.67 25.09
N SER A 711 -16.00 -46.87 24.76
CA SER A 711 -16.03 -48.01 25.69
C SER A 711 -15.08 -47.78 26.86
N LEU A 712 -15.33 -48.44 28.00
CA LEU A 712 -14.42 -48.40 29.17
C LEU A 712 -12.98 -48.78 28.78
N GLU A 713 -12.83 -49.82 27.95
CA GLU A 713 -11.54 -50.25 27.41
C GLU A 713 -10.86 -49.16 26.56
N THR A 714 -11.63 -48.42 25.75
CA THR A 714 -11.09 -47.32 24.93
C THR A 714 -10.63 -46.16 25.81
N ILE A 715 -11.37 -45.86 26.88
CA ILE A 715 -10.99 -44.81 27.84
C ILE A 715 -9.68 -45.18 28.55
N GLU A 716 -9.50 -46.42 28.98
CA GLU A 716 -8.26 -46.89 29.61
C GLU A 716 -7.06 -46.75 28.65
N LYS A 717 -7.22 -47.20 27.39
CA LYS A 717 -6.20 -47.04 26.35
C LYS A 717 -5.90 -45.57 26.03
N PHE A 718 -6.93 -44.72 26.02
CA PHE A 718 -6.77 -43.28 25.80
C PHE A 718 -5.95 -42.64 26.93
N LYS A 719 -6.29 -42.96 28.19
CA LYS A 719 -5.55 -42.49 29.37
C LYS A 719 -4.09 -42.95 29.34
N GLU A 720 -3.84 -44.21 29.03
CA GLU A 720 -2.48 -44.73 28.95
C GLU A 720 -1.65 -44.05 27.85
N LYS A 721 -2.28 -43.83 26.68
CA LYS A 721 -1.63 -43.30 25.50
C LYS A 721 -1.25 -41.82 25.62
N PHE A 722 -2.13 -40.98 26.17
CA PHE A 722 -1.96 -39.53 26.18
C PHE A 722 -1.64 -38.93 27.57
N LYS A 723 -1.37 -39.75 28.59
CA LYS A 723 -1.06 -39.30 29.97
C LYS A 723 0.05 -38.25 30.11
N ASN A 724 0.95 -38.16 29.14
CA ASN A 724 2.09 -37.24 29.15
C ASN A 724 1.86 -36.00 28.25
N GLU A 725 0.71 -35.90 27.58
CA GLU A 725 0.37 -34.77 26.73
C GLU A 725 -0.12 -33.59 27.57
N TRP A 726 0.27 -32.37 27.20
CA TRP A 726 0.00 -31.17 27.98
C TRP A 726 -1.49 -30.80 28.04
N TRP A 727 -2.29 -31.16 27.02
CA TRP A 727 -3.75 -30.92 26.96
C TRP A 727 -4.57 -31.97 27.72
N PHE A 728 -3.96 -33.08 28.14
CA PHE A 728 -4.67 -34.25 28.68
C PHE A 728 -5.41 -33.95 30.00
N GLU A 729 -4.84 -33.13 30.88
CA GLU A 729 -5.46 -32.79 32.18
C GLU A 729 -6.82 -32.11 32.01
N ASN A 730 -6.99 -31.30 30.95
CA ASN A 730 -8.25 -30.60 30.66
C ASN A 730 -9.38 -31.55 30.24
N VAL A 731 -9.04 -32.68 29.64
CA VAL A 731 -9.98 -33.70 29.15
C VAL A 731 -10.27 -34.76 30.22
N LEU A 732 -9.31 -35.03 31.11
CA LEU A 732 -9.38 -36.08 32.14
C LEU A 732 -10.60 -35.93 33.05
N ASN A 733 -10.88 -34.72 33.54
CA ASN A 733 -12.03 -34.46 34.41
C ASN A 733 -13.38 -34.78 33.72
N GLN A 734 -13.48 -34.50 32.41
CA GLN A 734 -14.70 -34.77 31.64
C GLN A 734 -14.85 -36.26 31.32
N LEU A 735 -13.75 -36.98 31.09
CA LEU A 735 -13.75 -38.43 30.93
C LEU A 735 -14.18 -39.15 32.22
N ASP A 736 -13.68 -38.71 33.37
CA ASP A 736 -14.08 -39.27 34.66
C ASP A 736 -15.55 -38.99 34.99
N ALA A 737 -16.03 -37.78 34.70
CA ALA A 737 -17.45 -37.44 34.81
C ALA A 737 -18.32 -38.29 33.86
N PHE A 738 -17.86 -38.57 32.64
CA PHE A 738 -18.55 -39.46 31.70
C PHE A 738 -18.62 -40.90 32.23
N ILE A 739 -17.52 -41.44 32.78
CA ILE A 739 -17.49 -42.77 33.41
C ILE A 739 -18.49 -42.84 34.56
N GLN A 740 -18.51 -41.84 35.44
CA GLN A 740 -19.41 -41.83 36.59
C GLN A 740 -20.88 -41.83 36.13
N ARG A 741 -21.24 -41.00 35.15
CA ARG A 741 -22.60 -40.98 34.57
C ARG A 741 -22.99 -42.33 33.94
N GLN A 742 -22.07 -43.02 33.27
CA GLN A 742 -22.34 -44.35 32.69
C GLN A 742 -22.58 -45.41 33.79
N LYS A 743 -21.83 -45.35 34.90
CA LYS A 743 -22.05 -46.21 36.06
C LYS A 743 -23.38 -45.92 36.76
N ASP A 744 -23.70 -44.64 36.95
CA ASP A 744 -24.95 -44.22 37.58
C ASP A 744 -26.16 -44.63 36.73
N LYS A 745 -26.08 -44.49 35.40
CA LYS A 745 -27.13 -44.94 34.47
C LYS A 745 -27.34 -46.45 34.53
N LYS A 746 -26.25 -47.23 34.58
CA LYS A 746 -26.31 -48.69 34.70
C LYS A 746 -26.93 -49.13 36.03
N ASN A 747 -26.58 -48.45 37.13
CA ASN A 747 -27.19 -48.70 38.44
C ASN A 747 -28.69 -48.38 38.44
N ILE A 748 -29.12 -47.29 37.78
CA ILE A 748 -30.55 -46.93 37.66
C ILE A 748 -31.30 -47.94 36.77
N GLU A 749 -30.73 -48.41 35.66
CA GLU A 749 -31.33 -49.45 34.81
C GLU A 749 -31.44 -50.79 35.55
N GLU A 750 -30.43 -51.15 36.36
CA GLU A 750 -30.45 -52.33 37.23
C GLU A 750 -31.51 -52.19 38.35
N GLU A 751 -31.64 -51.00 38.98
CA GLU A 751 -32.70 -50.71 39.96
C GLU A 751 -34.09 -50.74 39.32
N GLN A 752 -34.27 -50.21 38.10
CA GLN A 752 -35.53 -50.28 37.35
C GLN A 752 -35.87 -51.72 36.96
N LEU A 753 -34.90 -52.54 36.57
CA LEU A 753 -35.07 -53.97 36.32
C LEU A 753 -35.46 -54.74 37.60
N ILE A 754 -34.88 -54.38 38.75
CA ILE A 754 -35.27 -54.92 40.06
C ILE A 754 -36.70 -54.50 40.41
N ILE A 755 -37.09 -53.25 40.17
CA ILE A 755 -38.47 -52.76 40.41
C ILE A 755 -39.46 -53.47 39.48
N VAL A 756 -39.16 -53.61 38.18
CA VAL A 756 -40.01 -54.32 37.21
C VAL A 756 -40.14 -55.81 37.58
N SER A 757 -39.04 -56.45 38.00
CA SER A 757 -39.05 -57.83 38.50
C SER A 757 -39.84 -57.99 39.80
N ASN A 758 -39.75 -57.02 40.71
CA ASN A 758 -40.52 -57.00 41.96
C ASN A 758 -42.03 -56.75 41.73
N VAL A 759 -42.38 -55.88 40.77
CA VAL A 759 -43.77 -55.65 40.35
C VAL A 759 -44.35 -56.88 39.65
N GLN A 760 -43.57 -57.57 38.80
CA GLN A 760 -43.96 -58.85 38.22
C GLN A 760 -44.17 -59.93 39.30
N ASN A 761 -43.27 -60.04 40.28
CA ASN A 761 -43.43 -60.96 41.42
C ASN A 761 -44.63 -60.64 42.32
N HIS A 762 -44.99 -59.37 42.49
CA HIS A 762 -46.18 -58.96 43.26
C HIS A 762 -47.50 -59.14 42.49
N LEU A 763 -47.48 -59.07 41.15
CA LEU A 763 -48.65 -59.40 40.32
C LEU A 763 -48.91 -60.92 40.26
N GLU A 764 -47.88 -61.77 40.42
CA GLU A 764 -48.00 -63.23 40.44
C GLU A 764 -48.47 -63.80 41.81
N GLN A 765 -48.43 -63.03 42.90
CA GLN A 765 -48.82 -63.48 44.26
C GLN A 765 -50.21 -63.03 44.75
N GLY A 766 -51.07 -62.55 43.84
CA GLY A 766 -52.53 -62.43 44.00
C GLY A 766 -53.13 -62.25 45.40
N ALA A 767 -53.34 -61.00 45.83
CA ALA A 767 -54.50 -60.61 46.64
C ALA A 767 -54.72 -59.09 46.57
N ILE A 768 -55.87 -58.71 46.02
CA ILE A 768 -56.38 -57.34 45.94
C ILE A 768 -56.95 -56.94 47.31
N SER A 769 -56.63 -55.73 47.78
CA SER A 769 -57.48 -54.98 48.72
C SER A 769 -57.39 -53.49 48.39
N ASN A 770 -58.47 -52.95 47.82
CA ASN A 770 -58.70 -51.52 47.66
C ASN A 770 -58.81 -50.85 49.03
N ASP A 771 -57.96 -49.87 49.31
CA ASP A 771 -58.28 -48.58 49.97
C ASP A 771 -57.00 -47.87 50.43
N TYR A 772 -56.25 -47.32 49.47
CA TYR A 772 -55.40 -46.14 49.67
C TYR A 772 -55.38 -45.35 48.36
N ALA A 773 -56.48 -44.66 48.08
CA ALA A 773 -56.44 -43.48 47.24
C ALA A 773 -55.84 -42.34 48.09
N VAL A 774 -54.57 -41.98 47.87
CA VAL A 774 -53.96 -40.68 48.20
C VAL A 774 -52.55 -40.64 47.57
N VAL A 775 -52.40 -39.74 46.60
CA VAL A 775 -51.26 -38.82 46.41
C VAL A 775 -49.89 -39.43 46.08
N TYR A 776 -49.61 -39.54 44.79
CA TYR A 776 -48.47 -38.87 44.12
C TYR A 776 -48.83 -38.71 42.64
N ALA A 777 -49.79 -37.81 42.38
CA ALA A 777 -49.91 -37.14 41.09
C ALA A 777 -49.17 -35.79 41.22
N ASP A 778 -48.57 -35.36 40.12
CA ASP A 778 -47.74 -34.17 39.93
C ASP A 778 -46.32 -34.21 40.49
N ASN A 779 -45.37 -34.51 39.60
CA ASN A 779 -44.53 -33.42 39.09
C ASN A 779 -43.83 -33.80 37.78
N SER A 780 -43.89 -32.86 36.83
CA SER A 780 -43.04 -32.71 35.63
C SER A 780 -43.44 -33.41 34.32
N THR A 781 -44.59 -33.01 33.78
CA THR A 781 -44.64 -32.57 32.37
C THR A 781 -43.97 -31.20 32.26
N LEU A 782 -42.82 -31.14 31.58
CA LEU A 782 -42.13 -29.90 31.21
C LEU A 782 -41.66 -30.04 29.76
N GLU A 783 -42.49 -29.63 28.82
CA GLU A 783 -42.05 -29.13 27.53
C GLU A 783 -42.88 -27.91 27.11
N LEU A 784 -42.14 -26.80 27.00
CA LEU A 784 -42.17 -25.79 25.94
C LEU A 784 -43.33 -24.77 25.92
N GLY A 785 -42.92 -23.50 26.06
CA GLY A 785 -43.53 -22.40 25.31
C GLY A 785 -43.77 -21.12 26.09
N HIS A 786 -42.75 -20.26 26.22
CA HIS A 786 -42.69 -18.99 25.48
C HIS A 786 -41.69 -18.00 26.09
N ALA A 787 -40.72 -17.61 25.26
CA ALA A 787 -40.09 -16.31 25.34
C ALA A 787 -40.97 -15.28 24.58
N ASN A 788 -40.99 -14.07 25.14
CA ASN A 788 -41.17 -12.77 24.51
C ASN A 788 -42.56 -12.35 24.00
N ASN A 789 -43.14 -11.38 24.71
CA ASN A 789 -43.94 -10.30 24.11
C ASN A 789 -43.33 -8.95 24.54
N LEU A 790 -42.50 -8.37 23.66
CA LEU A 790 -42.41 -6.93 23.51
C LEU A 790 -43.02 -6.62 22.15
N SER A 791 -44.20 -6.01 22.20
CA SER A 791 -44.90 -5.42 21.07
C SER A 791 -44.14 -4.19 20.57
N TYR A 792 -43.79 -4.19 19.28
CA TYR A 792 -43.62 -2.96 18.51
C TYR A 792 -44.95 -2.66 17.83
N ASP A 793 -45.50 -1.48 18.12
CA ASP A 793 -46.64 -0.92 17.42
C ASP A 793 -46.28 -0.53 15.99
N PHE A 794 -47.24 -0.77 15.10
CA PHE A 794 -47.30 -0.31 13.71
C PHE A 794 -47.38 1.22 13.64
N MET A 795 -46.61 1.83 12.72
CA MET A 795 -47.14 2.90 11.87
C MET A 795 -46.65 2.76 10.43
N SER A 796 -47.64 2.91 9.56
CA SER A 796 -47.76 2.90 8.10
C SER A 796 -46.56 3.28 7.21
N THR A 797 -46.54 2.58 6.07
CA THR A 797 -46.22 3.11 4.73
C THR A 797 -46.86 4.46 4.42
N ASP A 798 -46.06 5.39 3.90
CA ASP A 798 -46.43 6.26 2.78
C ASP A 798 -45.22 6.39 1.85
N LEU A 799 -45.47 6.08 0.57
CA LEU A 799 -44.62 6.13 -0.64
C LEU A 799 -43.51 5.08 -0.85
#